data_AF-A0A954E061-F1
#
_entry.id   AF-A0A954E061-F1
#
_cell.length_a   1.000
_cell.length_b   1.000
_cell.length_c   1.000
_cell.angle_alpha   90.00
_cell.angle_beta   90.00
_cell.angle_gamma   90.00
#
_symmetry.space_group_name_H-M   'P 1'
#
loop_
_entity.id
_entity.type
_entity.pdbx_description
1 polymer ?
#
loop_
_entity_poly.entity_id
_entity_poly.type
_entity_poly.pdbx_seq_one_letter_code
_entity_poly.pdbx_strand_id
1 'polypeptide(L)'
;MADLRLPLIALGLSAGFIASCGGGGSSTSGSGSSAGNNLNLVSVSNGFGELLPFRSLRMVDGAPTTEVVALRSMDDILANVTAANPILPPVRFESSAIVPGGNSGNHYFVARFDRALSLDSILSDLPSDDGMRGTISVVALDPATGNAVQVAGRAFINGKTYAGTPTGTPQRVPLQQWVARDAGATVVNTSIDNDLDGIPDGQGFPGTDGEFGGASSLLGENVFVFVADSDGKLSTHETFPAGRELRLVISTEVYAASGQQLAQQAKACSTVGPDVVTPEASFSPPPQALLRAFPRTVDQSGKADPETEIEIQFTEPVQPWTFGSLPSRTIPTPSAAFSVQFGPQAARTEVPCTVRPISPFDLTTFIMTPSFTFPGEGPEFSECGVFNQVDLTIFGNQFLDLSSNQNTRAGATTFFVGEGPGIVNAPVTPDAIFIGRGGSEPGISVIDMNGFGGGTGNPAFDTFNPIIEGNSNYPNNPNVRFQGGALSPPLAPGSCTINGGSAGVFTLTKDSSLNDKIARSPILQNTSDMMLGWSLDTTYNNGPSPFGCQGGGGNLCANTGLKQVAITIDGSAINPATGGVAGGNQVLIDGGPNLVSWSPHPNPPPLAFPPLCVSPYLGGQEPTAVDAGAQNLLVGGDAFGNPETGTPPSGLISSQGVTFFQGPSRAGTTPCATYGLRQQVGHFLYVVDRSRRELVVLNSNRMTVIDRILLPDPTSLAVGPNLDVLAVTNQTSDLVSMIDIDPNSASFHTVIKNVLVEAGPRGVAWDPGNEDLMVACEEANAVAVISAWSLEVRKTVSANLTQPFDIAITPRQSNFGFRRNVYFAYILNRTGDVSIYESGPNTVNGWGYDDVIGVANQRFLNPKGIQPDILELRSGVWVLHEGPLNPTTGQLDGLVSEGAATNLVVTSGVVGAIPLSVQAFSIPNFRDMNIAIKISMGEDRLSGVPVDMAFDNMLNLGAVINFSTQFSAGSPIPLNGKALVRSTVNTNSAAPVSVPRFAFFAVPNPQQGTGVVDVILMDGPFLRFDTNAFQDGIQSIPAEDCQVLMDYFRQ
;
A
#
# COMPACT_ATOMS: atom_id res chain seq x y z
N MET A 1 -20.17 -25.92 -31.07
CA MET A 1 -20.47 -26.64 -32.33
C MET A 1 -20.18 -28.10 -32.09
N ALA A 2 -21.19 -28.95 -32.29
CA ALA A 2 -21.07 -30.40 -32.20
C ALA A 2 -20.71 -30.95 -33.59
N ASP A 3 -19.84 -31.96 -33.64
CA ASP A 3 -20.14 -33.16 -34.44
C ASP A 3 -19.24 -34.35 -34.06
N LEU A 4 -19.92 -35.47 -33.84
CA LEU A 4 -19.45 -36.82 -33.59
C LEU A 4 -18.79 -37.44 -34.83
N ARG A 5 -17.82 -38.36 -34.65
CA ARG A 5 -17.84 -39.74 -35.21
C ARG A 5 -17.04 -40.73 -34.34
N LEU A 6 -17.53 -41.97 -34.38
CA LEU A 6 -17.41 -43.11 -33.45
C LEU A 6 -16.15 -44.01 -33.67
N PRO A 7 -15.93 -45.04 -32.82
CA PRO A 7 -14.62 -45.63 -32.46
C PRO A 7 -14.27 -46.92 -33.21
N LEU A 8 -13.03 -47.38 -33.06
CA LEU A 8 -12.61 -48.75 -33.38
C LEU A 8 -11.86 -49.36 -32.18
N ILE A 9 -12.28 -50.57 -31.79
CA ILE A 9 -11.82 -51.33 -30.62
C ILE A 9 -10.78 -52.39 -31.03
N ALA A 10 -9.75 -52.53 -30.18
CA ALA A 10 -8.87 -53.67 -29.83
C ALA A 10 -8.02 -54.38 -30.90
N LEU A 11 -6.71 -54.50 -30.66
CA LEU A 11 -6.10 -55.62 -29.92
C LEU A 11 -4.61 -55.32 -29.66
N GLY A 12 -4.10 -55.70 -28.48
CA GLY A 12 -2.76 -55.36 -28.01
C GLY A 12 -1.64 -56.29 -28.47
N LEU A 13 -0.40 -55.85 -28.23
CA LEU A 13 0.74 -56.67 -27.81
C LEU A 13 1.92 -55.77 -27.44
N SER A 14 2.68 -56.27 -26.47
CA SER A 14 3.67 -55.62 -25.62
C SER A 14 5.08 -55.47 -26.22
N ALA A 15 5.79 -54.50 -25.66
CA ALA A 15 7.23 -54.41 -25.38
C ALA A 15 8.22 -54.01 -26.50
N GLY A 16 9.04 -52.99 -26.16
CA GLY A 16 10.37 -52.78 -26.73
C GLY A 16 10.68 -51.35 -27.15
N PHE A 17 10.82 -50.40 -26.22
CA PHE A 17 11.47 -49.11 -26.52
C PHE A 17 12.92 -49.13 -26.03
N ILE A 18 13.84 -49.25 -26.99
CA ILE A 18 15.25 -48.87 -26.85
C ILE A 18 15.34 -47.43 -27.37
N ALA A 19 15.63 -46.46 -26.49
CA ALA A 19 15.91 -45.08 -26.88
C ALA A 19 17.42 -44.87 -27.00
N SER A 20 17.91 -44.85 -28.23
CA SER A 20 19.25 -44.40 -28.61
C SER A 20 19.27 -42.88 -28.68
N CYS A 21 20.10 -42.24 -27.85
CA CYS A 21 20.44 -40.83 -27.95
C CYS A 21 21.38 -40.60 -29.15
N GLY A 22 21.01 -39.67 -30.04
CA GLY A 22 21.88 -39.22 -31.12
C GLY A 22 21.16 -38.23 -32.03
N GLY A 23 21.46 -36.94 -31.87
CA GLY A 23 20.94 -35.90 -32.75
C GLY A 23 21.31 -34.50 -32.29
N GLY A 24 22.46 -34.01 -32.74
CA GLY A 24 22.84 -32.61 -32.62
C GLY A 24 21.86 -31.72 -33.38
N GLY A 25 21.31 -30.74 -32.67
CA GLY A 25 20.56 -29.62 -33.23
C GLY A 25 21.16 -28.34 -32.66
N SER A 26 21.85 -27.60 -33.52
CA SER A 26 22.39 -26.27 -33.26
C SER A 26 21.29 -25.30 -32.86
N SER A 27 21.24 -24.89 -31.59
CA SER A 27 20.59 -23.65 -31.21
C SER A 27 21.56 -22.49 -31.45
N THR A 28 21.19 -21.62 -32.37
CA THR A 28 21.82 -20.33 -32.62
C THR A 28 21.87 -19.53 -31.32
N SER A 29 23.06 -19.43 -30.76
CA SER A 29 23.40 -18.46 -29.72
C SER A 29 23.17 -17.05 -30.29
N GLY A 30 22.09 -16.40 -29.87
CA GLY A 30 22.00 -14.95 -29.94
C GLY A 30 23.13 -14.37 -29.09
N SER A 31 24.14 -13.81 -29.76
CA SER A 31 25.18 -13.01 -29.12
C SER A 31 24.55 -11.70 -28.64
N GLY A 32 23.95 -11.74 -27.46
CA GLY A 32 23.63 -10.59 -26.64
C GLY A 32 24.59 -10.56 -25.46
N SER A 33 25.81 -10.08 -25.70
CA SER A 33 26.76 -9.76 -24.64
C SER A 33 26.24 -8.55 -23.85
N SER A 34 25.35 -8.79 -22.88
CA SER A 34 25.33 -8.01 -21.66
C SER A 34 26.33 -8.67 -20.72
N ALA A 35 27.42 -7.97 -20.42
CA ALA A 35 28.31 -8.37 -19.34
C ALA A 35 27.51 -8.29 -18.04
N GLY A 36 26.92 -9.41 -17.61
CA GLY A 36 26.29 -9.51 -16.30
C GLY A 36 27.34 -9.21 -15.23
N ASN A 37 27.02 -8.28 -14.34
CA ASN A 37 27.92 -7.84 -13.27
C ASN A 37 28.22 -8.94 -12.22
N ASN A 38 27.49 -10.06 -12.25
CA ASN A 38 27.57 -11.14 -11.27
C ASN A 38 27.93 -12.50 -11.93
N LEU A 39 28.47 -13.42 -11.12
CA LEU A 39 28.60 -14.85 -11.41
C LEU A 39 27.23 -15.52 -11.26
N ASN A 40 26.86 -16.44 -12.16
CA ASN A 40 25.57 -17.14 -12.09
C ASN A 40 25.73 -18.65 -12.06
N LEU A 41 24.87 -19.32 -11.27
CA LEU A 41 24.73 -20.76 -11.28
C LEU A 41 23.94 -21.21 -12.53
N VAL A 42 24.54 -22.09 -13.32
CA VAL A 42 23.92 -22.66 -14.53
C VAL A 42 23.12 -23.90 -14.17
N SER A 43 23.73 -24.85 -13.47
CA SER A 43 23.06 -26.07 -13.01
C SER A 43 23.83 -26.78 -11.89
N VAL A 44 23.13 -27.62 -11.13
CA VAL A 44 23.72 -28.62 -10.23
C VAL A 44 23.16 -29.98 -10.62
N SER A 45 23.99 -31.01 -10.64
CA SER A 45 23.62 -32.37 -11.03
C SER A 45 24.37 -33.41 -10.18
N ASN A 46 23.81 -34.61 -10.07
CA ASN A 46 24.47 -35.79 -9.52
C ASN A 46 24.96 -36.77 -10.60
N GLY A 47 25.02 -36.34 -11.86
CA GLY A 47 25.37 -37.17 -13.01
C GLY A 47 24.17 -37.87 -13.67
N PHE A 48 23.16 -38.27 -12.89
CA PHE A 48 21.96 -38.97 -13.41
C PHE A 48 20.88 -37.99 -13.89
N GLY A 49 20.91 -36.75 -13.40
CA GLY A 49 20.12 -35.64 -13.93
C GLY A 49 20.35 -34.35 -13.15
N GLU A 50 19.59 -33.31 -13.50
CA GLU A 50 19.68 -32.01 -12.85
C GLU A 50 18.92 -31.99 -11.52
N LEU A 51 19.57 -31.43 -10.50
CA LEU A 51 19.02 -31.09 -9.18
C LEU A 51 18.60 -29.61 -9.14
N LEU A 52 19.41 -28.75 -9.74
CA LEU A 52 19.11 -27.33 -9.96
C LEU A 52 19.41 -26.96 -11.41
N PRO A 53 18.66 -26.04 -12.04
CA PRO A 53 17.43 -25.40 -11.54
C PRO A 53 16.32 -26.40 -11.23
N PHE A 54 15.43 -26.08 -10.29
CA PHE A 54 14.20 -26.85 -10.10
C PHE A 54 13.36 -26.80 -11.39
N ARG A 55 12.46 -27.77 -11.57
CA ARG A 55 11.71 -27.92 -12.82
C ARG A 55 10.22 -28.11 -12.55
N SER A 56 9.41 -27.53 -13.43
CA SER A 56 7.95 -27.77 -13.50
C SER A 56 7.52 -27.80 -14.97
N LEU A 57 6.26 -28.09 -15.26
CA LEU A 57 5.74 -27.99 -16.63
C LEU A 57 5.36 -26.54 -16.95
N ARG A 58 5.48 -26.12 -18.22
CA ARG A 58 5.01 -24.78 -18.64
C ARG A 58 3.51 -24.71 -18.47
N MET A 59 3.02 -23.62 -17.87
CA MET A 59 1.60 -23.30 -17.82
C MET A 59 1.19 -22.44 -19.03
N VAL A 60 0.06 -22.79 -19.66
CA VAL A 60 -0.59 -21.98 -20.71
C VAL A 60 -2.09 -21.98 -20.42
N ASP A 61 -2.71 -20.79 -20.39
CA ASP A 61 -4.14 -20.61 -20.09
C ASP A 61 -4.63 -21.33 -18.81
N GLY A 62 -3.77 -21.39 -17.78
CA GLY A 62 -4.09 -22.00 -16.49
C GLY A 62 -3.98 -23.53 -16.45
N ALA A 63 -3.46 -24.18 -17.49
CA ALA A 63 -3.23 -25.63 -17.52
C ALA A 63 -1.75 -25.99 -17.79
N PRO A 64 -1.23 -27.09 -17.20
CA PRO A 64 0.12 -27.56 -17.46
C PRO A 64 0.22 -28.20 -18.86
N THR A 65 1.29 -27.88 -19.56
CA THR A 65 1.65 -28.49 -20.85
C THR A 65 2.56 -29.71 -20.64
N THR A 66 3.15 -30.26 -21.72
CA THR A 66 4.18 -31.32 -21.63
C THR A 66 5.60 -30.76 -21.65
N GLU A 67 5.76 -29.44 -21.84
CA GLU A 67 7.07 -28.79 -21.90
C GLU A 67 7.62 -28.60 -20.49
N VAL A 68 8.83 -29.12 -20.22
CA VAL A 68 9.51 -28.91 -18.94
C VAL A 68 10.24 -27.55 -18.97
N VAL A 69 10.01 -26.73 -17.95
CA VAL A 69 10.62 -25.42 -17.76
C VAL A 69 11.52 -25.45 -16.52
N ALA A 70 12.70 -24.86 -16.66
CA ALA A 70 13.62 -24.59 -15.57
C ALA A 70 13.19 -23.34 -14.80
N LEU A 71 13.06 -23.46 -13.47
CA LEU A 71 12.71 -22.36 -12.57
C LEU A 71 14.00 -21.64 -12.17
N ARG A 72 14.27 -20.50 -12.81
CA ARG A 72 15.50 -19.70 -12.60
C ARG A 72 15.24 -18.37 -11.93
N SER A 73 13.97 -17.98 -11.83
CA SER A 73 13.51 -16.76 -11.20
C SER A 73 12.28 -17.03 -10.32
N MET A 74 11.94 -16.07 -9.46
CA MET A 74 10.71 -16.15 -8.67
C MET A 74 9.47 -16.09 -9.59
N ASP A 75 9.54 -15.31 -10.68
CA ASP A 75 8.46 -15.22 -11.67
C ASP A 75 8.20 -16.57 -12.36
N ASP A 76 9.25 -17.38 -12.61
CA ASP A 76 9.08 -18.73 -13.13
C ASP A 76 8.28 -19.61 -12.16
N ILE A 77 8.54 -19.50 -10.85
CA ILE A 77 7.79 -20.22 -9.82
C ILE A 77 6.33 -19.76 -9.83
N LEU A 78 6.09 -18.45 -9.78
CA LEU A 78 4.73 -17.89 -9.74
C LEU A 78 3.92 -18.21 -11.00
N ALA A 79 4.56 -18.24 -12.17
CA ALA A 79 3.89 -18.50 -13.44
C ALA A 79 3.59 -20.00 -13.67
N ASN A 80 4.40 -20.91 -13.10
CA ASN A 80 4.33 -22.33 -13.46
C ASN A 80 3.92 -23.26 -12.30
N VAL A 81 4.08 -22.87 -11.03
CA VAL A 81 3.86 -23.77 -9.90
C VAL A 81 2.46 -23.61 -9.32
N THR A 82 1.68 -24.70 -9.33
CA THR A 82 0.35 -24.77 -8.71
C THR A 82 0.12 -26.14 -8.08
N ALA A 83 -0.98 -26.33 -7.36
CA ALA A 83 -1.37 -27.65 -6.86
C ALA A 83 -1.52 -28.69 -7.98
N ALA A 84 -1.95 -28.27 -9.18
CA ALA A 84 -2.08 -29.15 -10.35
C ALA A 84 -0.78 -29.31 -11.16
N ASN A 85 0.24 -28.50 -10.86
CA ASN A 85 1.54 -28.52 -11.53
C ASN A 85 2.68 -28.33 -10.51
N PRO A 86 2.93 -29.34 -9.66
CA PRO A 86 3.94 -29.26 -8.61
C PRO A 86 5.35 -29.21 -9.20
N ILE A 87 6.30 -28.73 -8.40
CA ILE A 87 7.72 -28.83 -8.74
C ILE A 87 8.10 -30.31 -8.78
N LEU A 88 8.80 -30.73 -9.81
CA LEU A 88 9.16 -32.13 -10.03
C LEU A 88 10.25 -32.58 -9.04
N PRO A 89 10.21 -33.84 -8.57
CA PRO A 89 11.23 -34.37 -7.68
C PRO A 89 12.62 -34.33 -8.34
N PRO A 90 13.67 -33.99 -7.57
CA PRO A 90 15.04 -34.06 -8.06
C PRO A 90 15.45 -35.50 -8.37
N VAL A 91 16.46 -35.65 -9.21
CA VAL A 91 17.00 -36.99 -9.50
C VAL A 91 17.80 -37.49 -8.30
N ARG A 92 17.49 -38.70 -7.83
CA ARG A 92 18.20 -39.35 -6.71
C ARG A 92 19.54 -39.97 -7.13
N PHE A 93 20.40 -40.24 -6.15
CA PHE A 93 21.53 -41.15 -6.34
C PHE A 93 21.04 -42.61 -6.32
N GLU A 94 21.72 -43.49 -7.05
CA GLU A 94 21.48 -44.92 -7.00
C GLU A 94 22.00 -45.52 -5.69
N SER A 95 21.39 -46.61 -5.19
CA SER A 95 21.81 -47.23 -3.92
C SER A 95 23.21 -47.88 -3.97
N SER A 96 23.79 -48.02 -5.16
CA SER A 96 25.14 -48.56 -5.38
C SER A 96 26.08 -47.46 -5.88
N ALA A 97 27.38 -47.62 -5.62
CA ALA A 97 28.43 -46.72 -6.11
C ALA A 97 28.64 -46.93 -7.62
N ILE A 98 27.79 -46.26 -8.40
CA ILE A 98 27.85 -46.25 -9.86
C ILE A 98 27.79 -44.83 -10.41
N VAL A 99 28.40 -44.64 -11.57
CA VAL A 99 28.33 -43.41 -12.38
C VAL A 99 27.27 -43.54 -13.48
N PRO A 100 26.90 -42.45 -14.17
CA PRO A 100 25.98 -42.53 -15.30
C PRO A 100 26.43 -43.58 -16.33
N GLY A 101 25.49 -44.37 -16.86
CA GLY A 101 25.81 -45.51 -17.73
C GLY A 101 26.00 -46.85 -17.00
N GLY A 102 25.96 -46.85 -15.65
CA GLY A 102 25.89 -48.08 -14.83
C GLY A 102 27.24 -48.72 -14.50
N ASN A 103 28.35 -48.10 -14.89
CA ASN A 103 29.69 -48.52 -14.47
C ASN A 103 29.93 -48.21 -13.00
N SER A 104 30.79 -48.99 -12.34
CA SER A 104 31.20 -48.70 -10.95
C SER A 104 31.96 -47.36 -10.90
N GLY A 105 31.68 -46.56 -9.86
CA GLY A 105 32.36 -45.29 -9.63
C GLY A 105 31.75 -44.52 -8.46
N ASN A 106 32.51 -43.57 -7.92
CA ASN A 106 32.05 -42.77 -6.78
C ASN A 106 30.81 -41.93 -7.12
N HIS A 107 29.93 -41.78 -6.13
CA HIS A 107 28.92 -40.72 -6.18
C HIS A 107 29.57 -39.34 -6.18
N TYR A 108 28.97 -38.40 -6.90
CA TYR A 108 29.47 -37.04 -6.98
C TYR A 108 28.38 -36.00 -7.18
N PHE A 109 28.62 -34.78 -6.70
CA PHE A 109 27.91 -33.58 -7.12
C PHE A 109 28.74 -32.83 -8.15
N VAL A 110 28.07 -32.20 -9.13
CA VAL A 110 28.68 -31.25 -10.04
C VAL A 110 27.85 -29.96 -10.09
N ALA A 111 28.48 -28.83 -9.84
CA ALA A 111 27.90 -27.50 -10.01
C ALA A 111 28.60 -26.75 -11.16
N ARG A 112 27.82 -26.20 -12.08
CA ARG A 112 28.29 -25.46 -13.25
C ARG A 112 27.90 -24.01 -13.15
N PHE A 113 28.83 -23.13 -13.52
CA PHE A 113 28.64 -21.68 -13.49
C PHE A 113 28.85 -21.08 -14.88
N ASP A 114 28.41 -19.84 -15.08
CA ASP A 114 28.49 -19.16 -16.38
C ASP A 114 29.90 -18.66 -16.73
N ARG A 115 30.85 -18.74 -15.80
CA ARG A 115 32.24 -18.29 -15.94
C ARG A 115 33.20 -19.04 -15.02
N ALA A 116 34.49 -18.93 -15.28
CA ALA A 116 35.54 -19.60 -14.52
C ALA A 116 35.52 -19.20 -13.04
N LEU A 117 35.75 -20.17 -12.16
CA LEU A 117 35.71 -20.02 -10.70
C LEU A 117 37.06 -19.61 -10.13
N SER A 118 37.04 -18.81 -9.06
CA SER A 118 38.22 -18.53 -8.25
C SER A 118 38.47 -19.70 -7.28
N LEU A 119 39.59 -20.41 -7.49
CA LEU A 119 40.02 -21.52 -6.62
C LEU A 119 40.06 -21.10 -5.15
N ASP A 120 40.64 -19.93 -4.87
CA ASP A 120 40.83 -19.42 -3.52
C ASP A 120 39.53 -18.97 -2.83
N SER A 121 38.41 -18.89 -3.57
CA SER A 121 37.10 -18.64 -2.97
C SER A 121 36.41 -19.92 -2.49
N ILE A 122 36.86 -21.10 -2.95
CA ILE A 122 36.17 -22.38 -2.72
C ILE A 122 37.08 -23.41 -2.02
N LEU A 123 38.28 -23.63 -2.54
CA LEU A 123 39.22 -24.62 -2.02
C LEU A 123 40.17 -23.98 -0.99
N SER A 124 40.62 -24.79 -0.04
CA SER A 124 41.55 -24.35 1.03
C SER A 124 42.92 -25.00 0.88
N ASP A 125 43.97 -24.19 1.01
CA ASP A 125 45.37 -24.60 1.08
C ASP A 125 45.85 -24.80 2.54
N LEU A 126 44.95 -24.64 3.53
CA LEU A 126 45.27 -24.79 4.94
C LEU A 126 45.25 -26.27 5.36
N PRO A 127 46.28 -26.79 6.04
CA PRO A 127 46.33 -28.19 6.49
C PRO A 127 45.26 -28.59 7.51
N SER A 128 44.60 -27.62 8.15
CA SER A 128 43.52 -27.83 9.12
C SER A 128 42.15 -28.05 8.50
N ASP A 129 42.01 -27.75 7.20
CA ASP A 129 40.74 -27.77 6.51
C ASP A 129 40.64 -29.04 5.66
N ASP A 130 39.44 -29.53 5.41
CA ASP A 130 39.19 -30.72 4.56
C ASP A 130 39.35 -30.41 3.05
N GLY A 131 40.23 -29.46 2.69
CA GLY A 131 40.46 -28.99 1.33
C GLY A 131 39.42 -27.99 0.79
N MET A 132 38.44 -27.58 1.60
CA MET A 132 37.41 -26.60 1.25
C MET A 132 37.33 -25.46 2.27
N ARG A 133 36.97 -24.24 1.81
CA ARG A 133 36.79 -23.05 2.66
C ARG A 133 35.40 -22.93 3.28
N GLY A 134 34.46 -23.79 2.89
CA GLY A 134 33.07 -23.79 3.38
C GLY A 134 32.09 -22.90 2.60
N THR A 135 32.55 -22.11 1.62
CA THR A 135 31.69 -21.32 0.72
C THR A 135 30.81 -22.21 -0.18
N ILE A 136 31.33 -23.41 -0.51
CA ILE A 136 30.56 -24.56 -0.97
C ILE A 136 30.78 -25.69 0.04
N SER A 137 29.69 -26.34 0.46
CA SER A 137 29.75 -27.49 1.36
C SER A 137 28.75 -28.57 0.97
N VAL A 138 29.10 -29.83 1.28
CA VAL A 138 28.18 -30.97 1.14
C VAL A 138 27.89 -31.53 2.52
N VAL A 139 26.62 -31.56 2.89
CA VAL A 139 26.17 -32.02 4.21
C VAL A 139 25.11 -33.11 4.06
N ALA A 140 25.15 -34.09 4.96
CA ALA A 140 24.13 -35.11 5.14
C ALA A 140 23.30 -34.75 6.38
N LEU A 141 22.05 -34.38 6.16
CA LEU A 141 21.13 -33.96 7.20
C LEU A 141 20.26 -35.16 7.64
N ASP A 142 20.20 -35.37 8.95
CA ASP A 142 19.22 -36.28 9.56
C ASP A 142 17.87 -35.56 9.73
N PRO A 143 16.83 -35.96 9.00
CA PRO A 143 15.53 -35.30 9.05
C PRO A 143 14.85 -35.42 10.42
N ALA A 144 15.11 -36.49 11.17
CA ALA A 144 14.50 -36.70 12.48
C ALA A 144 15.15 -35.83 13.56
N THR A 145 16.41 -35.46 13.42
CA THR A 145 17.11 -34.65 14.44
C THR A 145 17.43 -33.24 13.98
N GLY A 146 17.33 -32.95 12.67
CA GLY A 146 17.78 -31.69 12.07
C GLY A 146 19.31 -31.54 12.04
N ASN A 147 20.07 -32.55 12.48
CA ASN A 147 21.52 -32.47 12.56
C ASN A 147 22.14 -32.66 11.17
N ALA A 148 22.90 -31.66 10.72
CA ALA A 148 23.72 -31.73 9.52
C ALA A 148 25.15 -32.17 9.87
N VAL A 149 25.66 -33.18 9.18
CA VAL A 149 27.06 -33.62 9.29
C VAL A 149 27.73 -33.40 7.94
N GLN A 150 28.94 -32.85 7.93
CA GLN A 150 29.71 -32.69 6.71
C GLN A 150 29.99 -34.07 6.09
N VAL A 151 29.74 -34.20 4.79
CA VAL A 151 30.03 -35.43 4.05
C VAL A 151 31.52 -35.47 3.77
N ALA A 152 32.15 -36.61 4.06
CA ALA A 152 33.53 -36.86 3.69
C ALA A 152 33.64 -36.99 2.17
N GLY A 153 34.54 -36.22 1.57
CA GLY A 153 34.67 -36.15 0.13
C GLY A 153 35.80 -35.24 -0.33
N ARG A 154 36.10 -35.31 -1.63
CA ARG A 154 37.14 -34.54 -2.30
C ARG A 154 36.54 -33.55 -3.29
N ALA A 155 36.91 -32.28 -3.15
CA ALA A 155 36.48 -31.22 -4.04
C ALA A 155 37.50 -30.93 -5.15
N PHE A 156 37.01 -30.68 -6.36
CA PHE A 156 37.80 -30.40 -7.55
C PHE A 156 37.26 -29.20 -8.32
N ILE A 157 38.18 -28.42 -8.88
CA ILE A 157 37.89 -27.43 -9.92
C ILE A 157 38.91 -27.65 -11.04
N ASN A 158 38.42 -27.84 -12.27
CA ASN A 158 39.28 -28.18 -13.41
C ASN A 158 40.22 -29.39 -13.11
N GLY A 159 39.72 -30.40 -12.39
CA GLY A 159 40.49 -31.60 -11.99
C GLY A 159 41.63 -31.36 -11.00
N LYS A 160 41.71 -30.17 -10.40
CA LYS A 160 42.70 -29.81 -9.37
C LYS A 160 42.09 -29.84 -7.97
N THR A 161 42.89 -30.24 -6.99
CA THR A 161 42.56 -30.21 -5.57
C THR A 161 43.81 -29.92 -4.73
N TYR A 162 43.65 -29.42 -3.51
CA TYR A 162 44.76 -29.27 -2.57
C TYR A 162 44.95 -30.58 -1.81
N ALA A 163 46.11 -31.22 -1.98
CA ALA A 163 46.43 -32.49 -1.33
C ALA A 163 47.95 -32.72 -1.22
N GLY A 164 48.34 -33.72 -0.44
CA GLY A 164 49.75 -34.07 -0.19
C GLY A 164 50.34 -33.41 1.06
N THR A 165 51.65 -33.52 1.24
CA THR A 165 52.34 -33.04 2.45
C THR A 165 52.39 -31.50 2.50
N PRO A 166 51.98 -30.86 3.62
CA PRO A 166 52.13 -29.41 3.79
C PRO A 166 53.58 -28.94 3.68
N THR A 167 53.82 -27.87 2.93
CA THR A 167 55.14 -27.26 2.71
C THR A 167 55.12 -25.75 2.99
N GLY A 168 56.28 -25.12 3.19
CA GLY A 168 56.40 -23.66 3.38
C GLY A 168 56.21 -23.14 4.82
N THR A 169 56.33 -21.81 4.98
CA THR A 169 56.09 -21.10 6.26
C THR A 169 55.31 -19.80 5.99
N PRO A 170 54.04 -19.70 6.40
CA PRO A 170 53.23 -20.73 7.08
C PRO A 170 53.01 -21.98 6.21
N GLN A 171 52.77 -23.14 6.85
CA GLN A 171 52.53 -24.40 6.14
C GLN A 171 51.28 -24.31 5.26
N ARG A 172 51.40 -24.80 4.03
CA ARG A 172 50.34 -24.88 3.00
C ARG A 172 50.37 -26.21 2.28
N VAL A 173 49.18 -26.75 2.01
CA VAL A 173 49.00 -27.93 1.17
C VAL A 173 49.18 -27.51 -0.30
N PRO A 174 49.97 -28.23 -1.13
CA PRO A 174 50.17 -27.85 -2.52
C PRO A 174 48.93 -28.15 -3.39
N LEU A 175 48.69 -27.30 -4.40
CA LEU A 175 47.67 -27.56 -5.42
C LEU A 175 48.17 -28.62 -6.41
N GLN A 176 47.41 -29.68 -6.60
CA GLN A 176 47.78 -30.82 -7.43
C GLN A 176 46.74 -31.05 -8.54
N GLN A 177 47.19 -31.41 -9.74
CA GLN A 177 46.34 -31.76 -10.89
C GLN A 177 46.15 -33.28 -10.93
N TRP A 178 45.14 -33.79 -10.22
CA TRP A 178 44.90 -35.23 -10.10
C TRP A 178 44.31 -35.84 -11.37
N VAL A 179 43.48 -35.07 -12.08
CA VAL A 179 42.78 -35.53 -13.29
C VAL A 179 42.82 -34.43 -14.33
N ALA A 180 43.07 -34.77 -15.59
CA ALA A 180 43.13 -33.81 -16.68
C ALA A 180 42.36 -34.30 -17.90
N ARG A 181 42.08 -33.39 -18.83
CA ARG A 181 41.45 -33.73 -20.10
C ARG A 181 42.53 -34.01 -21.13
N ASP A 182 42.52 -35.20 -21.71
CA ASP A 182 43.40 -35.56 -22.84
C ASP A 182 42.59 -36.23 -23.95
N ALA A 183 42.79 -35.78 -25.19
CA ALA A 183 42.05 -36.20 -26.39
C ALA A 183 40.50 -36.27 -26.24
N GLY A 184 39.93 -35.50 -25.32
CA GLY A 184 38.49 -35.48 -25.03
C GLY A 184 38.02 -36.47 -23.96
N ALA A 185 38.91 -37.32 -23.46
CA ALA A 185 38.68 -38.24 -22.34
C ALA A 185 39.17 -37.64 -21.00
N THR A 186 38.66 -38.20 -19.90
CA THR A 186 39.08 -37.90 -18.54
C THR A 186 40.24 -38.84 -18.19
N VAL A 187 41.44 -38.31 -17.92
CA VAL A 187 42.65 -39.10 -17.69
C VAL A 187 43.27 -38.77 -16.34
N VAL A 188 43.65 -39.81 -15.59
CA VAL A 188 44.31 -39.69 -14.28
C VAL A 188 45.77 -39.29 -14.46
N ASN A 189 46.26 -38.40 -13.61
CA ASN A 189 47.68 -38.08 -13.54
C ASN A 189 48.45 -39.16 -12.75
N THR A 190 49.09 -40.07 -13.48
CA THR A 190 49.82 -41.21 -12.90
C THR A 190 51.08 -40.84 -12.09
N SER A 191 51.49 -39.56 -12.11
CA SER A 191 52.64 -39.09 -11.33
C SER A 191 52.30 -38.63 -9.92
N ILE A 192 51.01 -38.61 -9.56
CA ILE A 192 50.52 -38.19 -8.24
C ILE A 192 49.95 -39.41 -7.53
N ASP A 193 50.69 -39.85 -6.52
CA ASP A 193 50.39 -40.94 -5.61
C ASP A 193 50.97 -40.51 -4.25
N ASN A 194 50.16 -39.82 -3.44
CA ASN A 194 50.63 -39.19 -2.21
C ASN A 194 50.80 -40.21 -1.07
N ASP A 195 50.10 -41.35 -1.11
CA ASP A 195 50.17 -42.39 -0.07
C ASP A 195 51.13 -43.55 -0.43
N LEU A 196 51.67 -43.54 -1.66
CA LEU A 196 52.65 -44.48 -2.21
C LEU A 196 52.12 -45.92 -2.27
N ASP A 197 50.82 -46.10 -2.45
CA ASP A 197 50.20 -47.42 -2.57
C ASP A 197 50.25 -48.00 -4.01
N GLY A 198 50.74 -47.22 -4.97
CA GLY A 198 50.87 -47.60 -6.38
C GLY A 198 49.61 -47.35 -7.22
N ILE A 199 48.57 -46.77 -6.62
CA ILE A 199 47.33 -46.34 -7.28
C ILE A 199 47.36 -44.81 -7.33
N PRO A 200 47.31 -44.18 -8.51
CA PRO A 200 47.30 -42.72 -8.58
C PRO A 200 46.08 -42.14 -7.86
N ASP A 201 46.25 -41.09 -7.05
CA ASP A 201 45.19 -40.57 -6.16
C ASP A 201 43.94 -40.09 -6.93
N GLY A 202 44.10 -39.68 -8.18
CA GLY A 202 42.99 -39.27 -9.06
C GLY A 202 42.16 -40.42 -9.62
N GLN A 203 42.58 -41.68 -9.42
CA GLN A 203 41.84 -42.87 -9.82
C GLN A 203 40.62 -43.03 -8.91
N GLY A 204 39.43 -43.09 -9.51
CA GLY A 204 38.12 -43.06 -8.86
C GLY A 204 37.33 -41.77 -9.12
N PHE A 205 37.96 -40.73 -9.69
CA PHE A 205 37.23 -39.54 -10.12
C PHE A 205 36.20 -39.91 -11.22
N PRO A 206 34.98 -39.31 -11.22
CA PRO A 206 33.96 -39.68 -12.20
C PRO A 206 34.45 -39.58 -13.66
N GLY A 207 34.57 -40.74 -14.32
CA GLY A 207 35.06 -40.88 -15.69
C GLY A 207 36.43 -41.54 -15.86
N THR A 208 37.16 -41.84 -14.77
CA THR A 208 38.50 -42.47 -14.84
C THR A 208 38.45 -44.00 -14.88
N ASP A 209 37.55 -44.61 -14.11
CA ASP A 209 37.40 -46.08 -13.96
C ASP A 209 36.14 -46.62 -14.65
N GLY A 210 35.47 -45.76 -15.42
CA GLY A 210 34.29 -46.06 -16.20
C GLY A 210 33.85 -44.84 -16.99
N GLU A 211 34.12 -44.81 -18.29
CA GLU A 211 33.78 -43.68 -19.16
C GLU A 211 32.26 -43.59 -19.37
N PHE A 212 31.73 -42.36 -19.36
CA PHE A 212 30.33 -42.09 -19.66
C PHE A 212 30.18 -40.75 -20.39
N GLY A 213 29.04 -40.60 -21.08
CA GLY A 213 28.72 -39.38 -21.81
C GLY A 213 28.75 -38.15 -20.91
N GLY A 214 29.66 -37.22 -21.19
CA GLY A 214 29.81 -35.97 -20.42
C GLY A 214 30.86 -36.00 -19.31
N ALA A 215 31.57 -37.11 -19.08
CA ALA A 215 32.65 -37.19 -18.08
C ALA A 215 33.72 -36.10 -18.26
N SER A 216 34.15 -35.82 -19.50
CA SER A 216 35.14 -34.77 -19.76
C SER A 216 34.61 -33.34 -19.61
N SER A 217 33.30 -33.15 -19.46
CA SER A 217 32.69 -31.86 -19.12
C SER A 217 32.82 -31.49 -17.64
N LEU A 218 33.23 -32.44 -16.79
CA LEU A 218 33.47 -32.23 -15.36
C LEU A 218 34.78 -31.46 -15.09
N LEU A 219 35.66 -31.36 -16.08
CA LEU A 219 36.98 -30.73 -15.99
C LEU A 219 36.98 -29.28 -16.51
N GLY A 220 35.87 -28.55 -16.36
CA GLY A 220 35.79 -27.14 -16.73
C GLY A 220 36.32 -26.21 -15.62
N GLU A 221 36.86 -25.05 -16.00
CA GLU A 221 37.24 -24.00 -15.04
C GLU A 221 36.04 -23.35 -14.35
N ASN A 222 34.86 -23.45 -14.96
CA ASN A 222 33.58 -23.01 -14.42
C ASN A 222 32.79 -24.14 -13.72
N VAL A 223 33.46 -25.25 -13.39
CA VAL A 223 32.83 -26.46 -12.86
C VAL A 223 33.46 -26.84 -11.53
N PHE A 224 32.60 -26.99 -10.52
CA PHE A 224 32.94 -27.56 -9.23
C PHE A 224 32.44 -29.00 -9.18
N VAL A 225 33.28 -29.93 -8.73
CA VAL A 225 32.93 -31.34 -8.55
C VAL A 225 33.28 -31.77 -7.13
N PHE A 226 32.34 -32.40 -6.43
CA PHE A 226 32.56 -33.00 -5.13
C PHE A 226 32.33 -34.50 -5.21
N VAL A 227 33.34 -35.30 -4.90
CA VAL A 227 33.33 -36.77 -5.03
C VAL A 227 33.30 -37.38 -3.63
N ALA A 228 32.47 -38.40 -3.39
CA ALA A 228 32.49 -39.16 -2.14
C ALA A 228 33.89 -39.75 -1.89
N ASP A 229 34.40 -39.57 -0.66
CA ASP A 229 35.75 -39.99 -0.26
C ASP A 229 35.82 -40.11 1.28
N SER A 230 35.30 -41.20 1.84
CA SER A 230 35.14 -41.45 3.27
C SER A 230 36.36 -42.12 3.89
N ASP A 231 37.09 -42.90 3.10
CA ASP A 231 38.34 -43.54 3.51
C ASP A 231 39.61 -42.79 3.04
N GLY A 232 39.45 -41.73 2.26
CA GLY A 232 40.54 -40.93 1.70
C GLY A 232 41.16 -41.52 0.43
N LYS A 233 40.55 -42.56 -0.16
CA LYS A 233 40.98 -43.24 -1.39
C LYS A 233 39.85 -43.29 -2.40
N LEU A 234 39.91 -42.43 -3.42
CA LEU A 234 38.89 -42.41 -4.48
C LEU A 234 38.74 -43.75 -5.22
N SER A 235 39.77 -44.59 -5.28
CA SER A 235 39.73 -45.85 -6.04
C SER A 235 38.80 -46.93 -5.46
N THR A 236 38.28 -46.76 -4.24
CA THR A 236 37.42 -47.75 -3.57
C THR A 236 35.94 -47.64 -3.93
N HIS A 237 35.53 -46.61 -4.67
CA HIS A 237 34.17 -46.37 -5.18
C HIS A 237 33.08 -46.41 -4.09
N GLU A 238 32.68 -45.24 -3.63
CA GLU A 238 31.81 -45.06 -2.49
C GLU A 238 30.48 -44.39 -2.87
N THR A 239 29.48 -44.63 -2.03
CA THR A 239 28.22 -43.90 -2.04
C THR A 239 28.24 -42.78 -1.00
N PHE A 240 27.47 -41.73 -1.23
CA PHE A 240 27.14 -40.82 -0.13
C PHE A 240 26.30 -41.54 0.96
N PRO A 241 26.21 -40.99 2.18
CA PRO A 241 25.43 -41.62 3.26
C PRO A 241 23.94 -41.80 2.89
N ALA A 242 23.43 -43.02 3.02
CA ALA A 242 22.02 -43.34 2.77
C ALA A 242 21.11 -43.01 3.97
N GLY A 243 19.80 -42.88 3.71
CA GLY A 243 18.80 -42.56 4.75
C GLY A 243 18.93 -41.15 5.34
N ARG A 244 19.58 -40.25 4.61
CA ARG A 244 19.82 -38.84 4.95
C ARG A 244 19.47 -37.97 3.76
N GLU A 245 19.15 -36.71 4.03
CA GLU A 245 19.03 -35.69 2.99
C GLU A 245 20.42 -35.11 2.68
N LEU A 246 20.91 -35.31 1.46
CA LEU A 246 22.18 -34.74 1.01
C LEU A 246 21.94 -33.34 0.47
N ARG A 247 22.78 -32.39 0.85
CA ARG A 247 22.68 -31.00 0.41
C ARG A 247 24.02 -30.49 -0.06
N LEU A 248 24.08 -30.02 -1.31
CA LEU A 248 25.15 -29.15 -1.78
C LEU A 248 24.72 -27.70 -1.53
N VAL A 249 25.35 -27.05 -0.56
CA VAL A 249 25.11 -25.65 -0.20
C VAL A 249 26.14 -24.79 -0.90
N ILE A 250 25.67 -23.80 -1.66
CA ILE A 250 26.49 -22.83 -2.39
C ILE A 250 26.13 -21.43 -1.88
N SER A 251 27.04 -20.80 -1.15
CA SER A 251 26.87 -19.44 -0.63
C SER A 251 27.13 -18.38 -1.71
N THR A 252 26.71 -17.15 -1.45
CA THR A 252 27.05 -16.00 -2.31
C THR A 252 28.55 -15.66 -2.25
N GLU A 253 29.34 -16.21 -1.33
CA GLU A 253 30.78 -15.94 -1.24
C GLU A 253 31.63 -16.73 -2.25
N VAL A 254 31.00 -17.38 -3.23
CA VAL A 254 31.68 -17.95 -4.39
C VAL A 254 31.99 -16.85 -5.39
N TYR A 255 33.25 -16.77 -5.85
CA TYR A 255 33.68 -15.76 -6.80
C TYR A 255 34.11 -16.37 -8.13
N ALA A 256 33.87 -15.63 -9.20
CA ALA A 256 34.52 -15.87 -10.47
C ALA A 256 36.02 -15.56 -10.37
N ALA A 257 36.83 -16.18 -11.22
CA ALA A 257 38.25 -15.86 -11.36
C ALA A 257 38.48 -14.38 -11.75
N SER A 258 37.48 -13.76 -12.39
CA SER A 258 37.45 -12.34 -12.73
C SER A 258 36.90 -11.42 -11.62
N GLY A 259 36.61 -11.95 -10.43
CA GLY A 259 36.25 -11.17 -9.23
C GLY A 259 34.76 -10.91 -8.99
N GLN A 260 33.87 -11.35 -9.88
CA GLN A 260 32.42 -11.20 -9.65
C GLN A 260 31.89 -12.21 -8.64
N GLN A 261 31.03 -11.75 -7.74
CA GLN A 261 30.37 -12.56 -6.71
C GLN A 261 29.17 -13.33 -7.30
N LEU A 262 28.85 -14.50 -6.74
CA LEU A 262 27.65 -15.27 -7.08
C LEU A 262 26.38 -14.47 -6.74
N ALA A 263 25.48 -14.34 -7.73
CA ALA A 263 24.30 -13.51 -7.61
C ALA A 263 23.30 -13.96 -6.52
N GLN A 264 23.15 -15.28 -6.35
CA GLN A 264 22.14 -15.88 -5.48
C GLN A 264 22.69 -17.17 -4.86
N GLN A 265 22.36 -17.40 -3.59
CA GLN A 265 22.66 -18.68 -2.95
C GLN A 265 21.82 -19.81 -3.55
N ALA A 266 22.32 -21.03 -3.43
CA ALA A 266 21.66 -22.24 -3.92
C ALA A 266 21.85 -23.42 -2.97
N LYS A 267 20.82 -24.27 -2.88
CA LYS A 267 20.88 -25.54 -2.16
C LYS A 267 20.28 -26.65 -3.01
N ALA A 268 21.15 -27.46 -3.61
CA ALA A 268 20.73 -28.66 -4.33
C ALA A 268 20.61 -29.81 -3.35
N CYS A 269 19.47 -30.50 -3.37
CA CYS A 269 19.23 -31.61 -2.45
C CYS A 269 18.88 -32.91 -3.17
N SER A 270 19.22 -34.05 -2.56
CA SER A 270 19.01 -35.39 -3.10
C SER A 270 19.18 -36.44 -2.00
N THR A 271 18.63 -37.64 -2.22
CA THR A 271 18.85 -38.83 -1.37
C THR A 271 19.63 -39.91 -2.11
N VAL A 272 20.10 -40.93 -1.37
CA VAL A 272 20.65 -42.17 -1.92
C VAL A 272 19.58 -43.25 -1.86
N GLY A 273 19.15 -43.73 -3.02
CA GLY A 273 17.97 -44.59 -3.16
C GLY A 273 16.66 -43.80 -3.14
N PRO A 274 15.51 -44.48 -3.03
CA PRO A 274 14.21 -43.83 -2.98
C PRO A 274 14.11 -42.80 -1.86
N ASP A 275 13.46 -41.68 -2.17
CA ASP A 275 13.22 -40.62 -1.21
C ASP A 275 12.03 -40.96 -0.30
N VAL A 276 12.35 -41.32 0.94
CA VAL A 276 11.39 -41.64 2.02
C VAL A 276 11.59 -40.74 3.23
N VAL A 277 12.38 -39.68 3.06
CA VAL A 277 12.65 -38.69 4.10
C VAL A 277 11.42 -37.79 4.24
N THR A 278 11.09 -37.36 5.45
CA THR A 278 9.93 -36.48 5.69
C THR A 278 10.36 -35.03 5.87
N PRO A 279 9.61 -34.07 5.29
CA PRO A 279 9.99 -32.67 5.35
C PRO A 279 9.62 -32.11 6.70
N GLU A 280 10.58 -31.87 7.58
CA GLU A 280 10.33 -31.29 8.89
C GLU A 280 10.76 -29.82 8.92
N ALA A 281 10.02 -29.00 9.66
CA ALA A 281 10.54 -27.70 10.06
C ALA A 281 11.74 -27.90 11.00
N SER A 282 12.71 -27.00 10.95
CA SER A 282 13.92 -27.12 11.76
C SER A 282 13.65 -26.79 13.24
N PHE A 283 14.33 -27.46 14.17
CA PHE A 283 14.16 -27.25 15.62
C PHE A 283 15.50 -26.95 16.31
N SER A 284 15.47 -26.32 17.49
CA SER A 284 16.64 -26.18 18.36
C SER A 284 17.04 -27.56 18.93
N PRO A 285 18.33 -27.78 19.26
CA PRO A 285 18.73 -29.02 19.91
C PRO A 285 18.00 -29.24 21.25
N PRO A 286 17.83 -30.49 21.71
CA PRO A 286 17.31 -30.78 23.05
C PRO A 286 18.05 -30.02 24.16
N PRO A 287 17.41 -29.65 25.29
CA PRO A 287 16.14 -30.20 25.80
C PRO A 287 14.87 -29.44 25.39
N GLN A 288 14.97 -28.27 24.77
CA GLN A 288 13.80 -27.40 24.50
C GLN A 288 13.10 -27.73 23.18
N ALA A 289 13.84 -28.12 22.14
CA ALA A 289 13.30 -28.50 20.83
C ALA A 289 12.26 -27.51 20.28
N LEU A 290 12.59 -26.21 20.30
CA LEU A 290 11.73 -25.13 19.80
C LEU A 290 11.85 -25.00 18.29
N LEU A 291 10.77 -24.59 17.63
CA LEU A 291 10.77 -24.32 16.20
C LEU A 291 11.81 -23.22 15.87
N ARG A 292 12.71 -23.50 14.91
CA ARG A 292 13.66 -22.52 14.36
C ARG A 292 12.97 -21.69 13.29
N ALA A 293 12.22 -20.71 13.77
CA ALA A 293 11.70 -19.63 12.95
C ALA A 293 11.99 -18.32 13.67
N PHE A 294 12.51 -17.35 12.93
CA PHE A 294 13.01 -16.12 13.51
C PHE A 294 12.53 -14.91 12.71
N PRO A 295 12.18 -13.81 13.40
CA PRO A 295 12.07 -12.52 12.73
C PRO A 295 13.43 -12.18 12.09
N ARG A 296 13.41 -11.68 10.85
CA ARG A 296 14.64 -11.34 10.12
C ARG A 296 15.39 -10.16 10.73
N THR A 297 14.67 -9.27 11.41
CA THR A 297 15.23 -8.08 12.03
C THR A 297 14.81 -8.03 13.48
N VAL A 298 15.77 -7.92 14.39
CA VAL A 298 15.55 -7.65 15.81
C VAL A 298 16.43 -6.49 16.26
N ASP A 299 15.92 -5.71 17.20
CA ASP A 299 16.64 -4.64 17.85
C ASP A 299 17.65 -5.18 18.90
N GLN A 300 18.36 -4.27 19.56
CA GLN A 300 19.34 -4.61 20.60
C GLN A 300 18.71 -5.25 21.84
N SER A 301 17.40 -5.09 22.05
CA SER A 301 16.63 -5.70 23.13
C SER A 301 16.10 -7.09 22.77
N GLY A 302 16.35 -7.55 21.53
CA GLY A 302 15.85 -8.83 21.01
C GLY A 302 14.38 -8.78 20.57
N LYS A 303 13.79 -7.58 20.44
CA LYS A 303 12.43 -7.38 19.96
C LYS A 303 12.45 -7.14 18.44
N ALA A 304 11.53 -7.76 17.73
CA ALA A 304 11.44 -7.63 16.29
C ALA A 304 10.76 -6.33 15.87
N ASP A 305 11.07 -5.85 14.67
CA ASP A 305 10.29 -4.79 14.04
C ASP A 305 8.83 -5.29 13.81
N PRO A 306 7.78 -4.52 14.10
CA PRO A 306 6.40 -4.93 13.82
C PRO A 306 6.09 -5.19 12.33
N GLU A 307 6.92 -4.72 11.39
CA GLU A 307 6.87 -5.05 9.96
C GLU A 307 7.81 -6.21 9.57
N THR A 308 8.38 -6.93 10.55
CA THR A 308 9.33 -8.02 10.29
C THR A 308 8.74 -9.12 9.40
N GLU A 309 9.57 -9.60 8.48
CA GLU A 309 9.36 -10.91 7.86
C GLU A 309 9.83 -12.01 8.81
N ILE A 310 9.28 -13.21 8.65
CA ILE A 310 9.64 -14.39 9.46
C ILE A 310 10.33 -15.41 8.55
N GLU A 311 11.57 -15.76 8.88
CA GLU A 311 12.30 -16.82 8.18
C GLU A 311 12.04 -18.18 8.86
N ILE A 312 11.77 -19.21 8.05
CA ILE A 312 11.65 -20.60 8.50
C ILE A 312 12.50 -21.52 7.62
N GLN A 313 13.13 -22.50 8.24
CA GLN A 313 14.01 -23.46 7.58
C GLN A 313 13.47 -24.89 7.70
N PHE A 314 13.61 -25.68 6.64
CA PHE A 314 13.14 -27.05 6.53
C PHE A 314 14.30 -28.03 6.37
N THR A 315 14.06 -29.30 6.71
CA THR A 315 15.01 -30.41 6.56
C THR A 315 15.14 -30.92 5.12
N GLU A 316 14.30 -30.49 4.20
CA GLU A 316 14.41 -30.74 2.75
C GLU A 316 13.60 -29.72 1.93
N PRO A 317 13.70 -29.74 0.58
CA PRO A 317 12.88 -28.91 -0.31
C PRO A 317 11.36 -29.14 -0.16
N VAL A 318 10.61 -28.08 0.16
CA VAL A 318 9.15 -28.12 0.32
C VAL A 318 8.42 -27.58 -0.92
N GLN A 319 7.28 -28.20 -1.28
CA GLN A 319 6.37 -27.69 -2.31
C GLN A 319 5.77 -26.35 -1.86
N PRO A 320 6.11 -25.23 -2.52
CA PRO A 320 5.77 -23.90 -2.02
C PRO A 320 4.27 -23.69 -1.76
N TRP A 321 3.41 -24.23 -2.63
CA TRP A 321 1.95 -24.08 -2.54
C TRP A 321 1.32 -24.85 -1.36
N THR A 322 2.01 -25.87 -0.83
CA THR A 322 1.53 -26.63 0.33
C THR A 322 1.82 -25.93 1.65
N PHE A 323 2.82 -25.04 1.67
CA PHE A 323 3.20 -24.31 2.87
C PHE A 323 2.34 -23.07 3.10
N GLY A 324 1.94 -22.36 2.04
CA GLY A 324 1.07 -21.19 2.16
C GLY A 324 0.80 -20.50 0.82
N SER A 325 0.11 -19.36 0.88
CA SER A 325 -0.19 -18.56 -0.30
C SER A 325 1.07 -17.95 -0.89
N LEU A 326 1.36 -18.23 -2.16
CA LEU A 326 2.44 -17.58 -2.89
C LEU A 326 2.14 -16.09 -3.13
N PRO A 327 3.18 -15.23 -3.27
CA PRO A 327 2.99 -13.82 -3.61
C PRO A 327 2.12 -13.65 -4.86
N SER A 328 1.05 -12.87 -4.73
CA SER A 328 0.12 -12.56 -5.80
C SER A 328 -0.51 -11.20 -5.57
N ARG A 329 -1.32 -10.72 -6.51
CA ARG A 329 -2.15 -9.51 -6.31
C ARG A 329 -3.35 -9.75 -5.40
N THR A 330 -3.61 -11.01 -5.04
CA THR A 330 -4.70 -11.37 -4.12
C THR A 330 -4.19 -11.45 -2.70
N ILE A 331 -5.03 -11.04 -1.75
CA ILE A 331 -4.69 -11.02 -0.33
C ILE A 331 -4.53 -12.47 0.15
N PRO A 332 -3.47 -12.82 0.89
CA PRO A 332 -3.28 -14.18 1.39
C PRO A 332 -4.43 -14.60 2.32
N THR A 333 -4.70 -15.91 2.34
CA THR A 333 -5.60 -16.54 3.31
C THR A 333 -4.78 -17.21 4.41
N PRO A 334 -5.37 -17.46 5.60
CA PRO A 334 -4.72 -18.30 6.61
C PRO A 334 -4.26 -19.64 6.01
N SER A 335 -3.05 -20.07 6.36
CA SER A 335 -2.49 -21.34 5.87
C SER A 335 -2.96 -22.51 6.72
N ALA A 336 -3.12 -23.68 6.11
CA ALA A 336 -3.33 -24.90 6.88
C ALA A 336 -2.03 -25.40 7.53
N ALA A 337 -0.86 -25.03 7.01
CA ALA A 337 0.45 -25.52 7.46
C ALA A 337 1.03 -24.78 8.67
N PHE A 338 0.63 -23.53 8.88
CA PHE A 338 1.11 -22.72 9.99
C PHE A 338 0.05 -21.73 10.45
N SER A 339 0.20 -21.24 11.69
CA SER A 339 -0.56 -20.11 12.20
C SER A 339 0.39 -19.09 12.83
N VAL A 340 0.22 -17.82 12.49
CA VAL A 340 0.91 -16.67 13.09
C VAL A 340 -0.14 -15.88 13.84
N GLN A 341 0.00 -15.72 15.16
CA GLN A 341 -1.04 -15.13 15.99
C GLN A 341 -0.47 -14.14 17.01
N PHE A 342 -1.21 -13.06 17.29
CA PHE A 342 -0.88 -12.11 18.37
C PHE A 342 -2.10 -11.79 19.25
N GLY A 343 -1.86 -11.04 20.33
CA GLY A 343 -2.90 -10.54 21.23
C GLY A 343 -3.18 -11.45 22.42
N PRO A 344 -4.13 -11.06 23.30
CA PRO A 344 -4.43 -11.81 24.52
C PRO A 344 -5.01 -13.20 24.22
N GLN A 345 -4.78 -14.15 25.13
CA GLN A 345 -5.20 -15.54 24.97
C GLN A 345 -6.71 -15.71 24.70
N ALA A 346 -7.54 -14.84 25.27
CA ALA A 346 -9.00 -14.86 25.07
C ALA A 346 -9.45 -14.36 23.69
N ALA A 347 -8.58 -13.66 22.93
CA ALA A 347 -8.94 -12.99 21.68
C ALA A 347 -7.74 -12.94 20.72
N ARG A 348 -7.19 -14.12 20.40
CA ARG A 348 -6.06 -14.26 19.47
C ARG A 348 -6.44 -13.86 18.06
N THR A 349 -5.62 -13.02 17.44
CA THR A 349 -5.78 -12.61 16.03
C THR A 349 -4.80 -13.38 15.18
N GLU A 350 -5.31 -14.10 14.18
CA GLU A 350 -4.51 -14.79 13.18
C GLU A 350 -4.12 -13.85 12.03
N VAL A 351 -2.85 -13.92 11.63
CA VAL A 351 -2.25 -13.08 10.58
C VAL A 351 -1.96 -13.95 9.36
N PRO A 352 -2.74 -13.81 8.27
CA PRO A 352 -2.40 -14.43 7.00
C PRO A 352 -1.01 -13.99 6.53
N CYS A 353 -0.23 -14.90 5.96
CA CYS A 353 1.09 -14.57 5.41
C CYS A 353 1.18 -15.03 3.96
N THR A 354 1.86 -14.25 3.12
CA THR A 354 2.40 -14.80 1.88
C THR A 354 3.70 -15.53 2.17
N VAL A 355 4.00 -16.58 1.42
CA VAL A 355 5.21 -17.38 1.60
C VAL A 355 5.99 -17.43 0.30
N ARG A 356 7.31 -17.18 0.38
CA ARG A 356 8.20 -17.32 -0.77
C ARG A 356 9.48 -18.04 -0.38
N PRO A 357 10.07 -18.86 -1.26
CA PRO A 357 11.41 -19.36 -1.02
C PRO A 357 12.41 -18.19 -1.02
N ILE A 358 13.53 -18.32 -0.29
CA ILE A 358 14.55 -17.26 -0.22
C ILE A 358 15.25 -17.03 -1.57
N SER A 359 15.24 -18.03 -2.45
CA SER A 359 15.85 -18.02 -3.79
C SER A 359 15.13 -19.04 -4.68
N PRO A 360 15.09 -18.86 -6.01
CA PRO A 360 14.56 -19.89 -6.92
C PRO A 360 15.39 -21.19 -6.90
N PHE A 361 16.55 -21.20 -6.24
CA PHE A 361 17.43 -22.35 -6.07
C PHE A 361 17.51 -22.89 -4.63
N ASP A 362 16.66 -22.39 -3.73
CA ASP A 362 16.59 -22.85 -2.33
C ASP A 362 15.14 -22.93 -1.85
N LEU A 363 14.57 -24.13 -1.96
CA LEU A 363 13.24 -24.47 -1.44
C LEU A 363 13.30 -25.05 -0.01
N THR A 364 14.42 -24.91 0.69
CA THR A 364 14.56 -25.37 2.09
C THR A 364 14.41 -24.22 3.08
N THR A 365 14.29 -22.98 2.60
CA THR A 365 14.18 -21.79 3.43
C THR A 365 13.13 -20.86 2.84
N PHE A 366 12.14 -20.52 3.65
CA PHE A 366 11.02 -19.69 3.25
C PHE A 366 10.97 -18.42 4.10
N ILE A 367 10.57 -17.35 3.43
CA ILE A 367 10.22 -16.09 4.05
C ILE A 367 8.69 -16.01 4.08
N MET A 368 8.14 -15.85 5.28
CA MET A 368 6.74 -15.54 5.51
C MET A 368 6.60 -14.04 5.71
N THR A 369 5.80 -13.40 4.87
CA THR A 369 5.52 -11.96 4.94
C THR A 369 4.09 -11.78 5.47
N PRO A 370 3.92 -11.25 6.70
CA PRO A 370 2.61 -10.93 7.27
C PRO A 370 1.79 -10.00 6.35
N SER A 371 0.47 -10.19 6.30
CA SER A 371 -0.42 -9.36 5.46
C SER A 371 -0.73 -7.99 6.05
N PHE A 372 -0.45 -7.79 7.33
CA PHE A 372 -0.55 -6.50 8.03
C PHE A 372 0.44 -6.44 9.19
N THR A 373 0.84 -5.23 9.55
CA THR A 373 1.79 -4.94 10.62
C THR A 373 1.28 -5.41 11.97
N PHE A 374 2.16 -5.97 12.80
CA PHE A 374 1.81 -6.29 14.19
C PHE A 374 1.57 -5.00 14.99
N PRO A 375 0.71 -4.99 16.02
CA PRO A 375 0.46 -3.78 16.81
C PRO A 375 1.68 -3.19 17.52
N GLY A 376 2.70 -4.02 17.77
CA GLY A 376 3.88 -3.61 18.51
C GLY A 376 3.63 -3.52 20.00
N GLU A 377 4.65 -3.03 20.68
CA GLU A 377 4.61 -2.66 22.09
C GLU A 377 4.13 -1.21 22.22
N GLY A 378 3.00 -1.01 22.91
CA GLY A 378 2.58 0.33 23.33
C GLY A 378 3.42 0.83 24.51
N PRO A 379 3.29 2.10 24.90
CA PRO A 379 4.03 2.65 26.05
C PRO A 379 3.81 1.82 27.32
N GLU A 380 4.86 1.66 28.15
CA GLU A 380 4.87 0.76 29.33
C GLU A 380 3.72 0.98 30.34
N PHE A 381 3.13 2.18 30.35
CA PHE A 381 2.03 2.54 31.26
C PHE A 381 0.63 2.11 30.76
N SER A 382 0.54 1.42 29.63
CA SER A 382 -0.72 0.94 29.03
C SER A 382 -0.81 -0.59 29.07
N GLU A 383 -2.01 -1.17 29.17
CA GLU A 383 -2.22 -2.65 29.20
C GLU A 383 -1.91 -3.34 27.85
N CYS A 384 -1.10 -2.72 26.98
CA CYS A 384 -0.79 -3.15 25.62
C CYS A 384 0.18 -4.34 25.54
N GLY A 385 0.80 -4.76 26.64
CA GLY A 385 1.87 -5.76 26.67
C GLY A 385 1.50 -7.18 26.24
N VAL A 386 0.24 -7.44 25.84
CA VAL A 386 -0.18 -8.71 25.23
C VAL A 386 -0.19 -8.66 23.69
N PHE A 387 -0.21 -7.46 23.10
CA PHE A 387 -0.26 -7.29 21.65
C PHE A 387 1.12 -7.30 20.98
N ASN A 388 2.19 -7.24 21.77
CA ASN A 388 3.56 -7.34 21.30
C ASN A 388 4.09 -8.79 21.24
N GLN A 389 3.33 -9.77 21.74
CA GLN A 389 3.71 -11.18 21.65
C GLN A 389 3.15 -11.80 20.38
N VAL A 390 4.03 -12.40 19.58
CA VAL A 390 3.67 -13.15 18.36
C VAL A 390 4.03 -14.62 18.57
N ASP A 391 3.03 -15.49 18.50
CA ASP A 391 3.24 -16.93 18.49
C ASP A 391 3.13 -17.46 17.07
N LEU A 392 4.10 -18.28 16.68
CA LEU A 392 4.11 -19.03 15.44
C LEU A 392 3.96 -20.51 15.76
N THR A 393 3.01 -21.17 15.10
CA THR A 393 2.82 -22.63 15.17
C THR A 393 2.93 -23.23 13.78
N ILE A 394 3.64 -24.35 13.66
CA ILE A 394 3.68 -25.23 12.49
C ILE A 394 2.88 -26.49 12.83
N PHE A 395 2.02 -26.91 11.91
CA PHE A 395 1.15 -28.06 12.08
C PHE A 395 1.69 -29.30 11.36
N GLY A 396 1.53 -30.47 12.00
CA GLY A 396 1.84 -31.76 11.40
C GLY A 396 0.87 -32.13 10.28
N ASN A 397 1.34 -32.87 9.28
CA ASN A 397 0.56 -33.38 8.16
C ASN A 397 -0.10 -32.30 7.29
N GLN A 398 0.62 -31.25 6.89
CA GLN A 398 0.07 -30.12 6.12
C GLN A 398 0.88 -29.74 4.88
N PHE A 399 2.21 -29.92 4.89
CA PHE A 399 3.05 -29.59 3.74
C PHE A 399 3.84 -30.80 3.24
N LEU A 400 4.18 -30.76 1.95
CA LEU A 400 4.81 -31.85 1.22
C LEU A 400 6.20 -31.46 0.73
N ASP A 401 7.08 -32.45 0.61
CA ASP A 401 8.35 -32.32 -0.11
C ASP A 401 8.12 -32.44 -1.63
N LEU A 402 9.20 -32.45 -2.40
CA LEU A 402 9.11 -32.63 -3.86
C LEU A 402 8.77 -34.07 -4.29
N SER A 403 8.89 -35.05 -3.39
CA SER A 403 8.63 -36.48 -3.59
C SER A 403 7.26 -36.93 -3.07
N SER A 404 6.44 -36.01 -2.57
CA SER A 404 5.13 -36.23 -1.94
C SER A 404 5.15 -36.90 -0.56
N ASN A 405 6.28 -36.92 0.15
CA ASN A 405 6.31 -37.22 1.58
C ASN A 405 5.77 -36.01 2.37
N GLN A 406 5.22 -36.27 3.54
CA GLN A 406 4.50 -35.28 4.33
C GLN A 406 5.17 -35.05 5.69
N ASN A 407 5.14 -33.81 6.16
CA ASN A 407 5.68 -33.47 7.48
C ASN A 407 4.91 -34.17 8.60
N THR A 408 5.61 -34.61 9.65
CA THR A 408 4.97 -35.30 10.79
C THR A 408 4.96 -34.47 12.06
N ARG A 409 5.92 -33.55 12.22
CA ARG A 409 6.06 -32.78 13.46
C ARG A 409 5.24 -31.51 13.43
N ALA A 410 4.64 -31.22 14.57
CA ALA A 410 4.15 -29.89 14.93
C ALA A 410 5.16 -29.21 15.85
N GLY A 411 5.20 -27.89 15.82
CA GLY A 411 6.13 -27.09 16.62
C GLY A 411 5.61 -25.68 16.84
N ALA A 412 6.03 -25.04 17.91
CA ALA A 412 5.71 -23.64 18.16
C ALA A 412 6.94 -22.87 18.64
N THR A 413 6.92 -21.57 18.39
CA THR A 413 7.87 -20.61 18.93
C THR A 413 7.16 -19.29 19.15
N THR A 414 7.75 -18.44 20.00
CA THR A 414 7.23 -17.12 20.32
C THR A 414 8.37 -16.12 20.17
N PHE A 415 8.06 -14.96 19.60
CA PHE A 415 8.94 -13.80 19.65
C PHE A 415 8.13 -12.56 20.04
N PHE A 416 8.84 -11.52 20.46
CA PHE A 416 8.23 -10.25 20.84
C PHE A 416 8.57 -9.21 19.77
N VAL A 417 7.60 -8.35 19.47
CA VAL A 417 7.80 -7.16 18.63
C VAL A 417 8.02 -5.93 19.49
N GLY A 418 8.82 -4.98 19.00
CA GLY A 418 9.12 -3.72 19.68
C GLY A 418 8.05 -2.67 19.41
N GLU A 419 8.37 -1.43 19.75
CA GLU A 419 7.59 -0.27 19.32
C GLU A 419 7.70 -0.12 17.79
N GLY A 420 6.55 -0.08 17.12
CA GLY A 420 6.45 -0.01 15.65
C GLY A 420 6.18 1.39 15.13
N PRO A 421 5.86 1.52 13.82
CA PRO A 421 5.43 2.79 13.23
C PRO A 421 4.10 3.33 13.81
N GLY A 422 3.46 2.59 14.73
CA GLY A 422 2.17 2.91 15.33
C GLY A 422 1.01 2.45 14.44
N ILE A 423 -0.01 1.83 15.04
CA ILE A 423 -1.30 1.62 14.37
C ILE A 423 -2.04 2.95 14.34
N VAL A 424 -2.61 3.27 13.18
CA VAL A 424 -3.50 4.43 13.03
C VAL A 424 -4.96 3.98 13.00
N ASN A 425 -5.81 4.72 13.72
CA ASN A 425 -7.25 4.66 13.56
C ASN A 425 -7.82 6.08 13.61
N ALA A 426 -7.86 6.74 12.46
CA ALA A 426 -8.21 8.15 12.33
C ALA A 426 -9.68 8.40 12.01
N PRO A 427 -10.28 9.49 12.51
CA PRO A 427 -11.62 9.88 12.10
C PRO A 427 -11.65 10.15 10.60
N VAL A 428 -12.85 10.07 10.06
CA VAL A 428 -13.10 10.13 8.62
C VAL A 428 -14.28 11.05 8.32
N THR A 429 -14.35 11.56 7.10
CA THR A 429 -15.33 12.54 6.63
C THR A 429 -16.77 12.19 7.06
N PRO A 430 -17.57 13.15 7.56
CA PRO A 430 -17.28 14.59 7.64
C PRO A 430 -16.40 15.03 8.82
N ASP A 431 -16.08 14.12 9.76
CA ASP A 431 -15.48 14.50 11.03
C ASP A 431 -13.93 14.62 10.98
N ALA A 432 -13.34 14.94 9.84
CA ALA A 432 -11.88 14.98 9.66
C ALA A 432 -11.44 16.12 8.73
N ILE A 433 -10.42 16.87 9.16
CA ILE A 433 -9.62 17.76 8.31
C ILE A 433 -8.19 17.25 8.29
N PHE A 434 -7.59 17.14 7.11
CA PHE A 434 -6.25 16.58 6.96
C PHE A 434 -5.23 17.70 6.80
N ILE A 435 -4.05 17.50 7.36
CA ILE A 435 -2.92 18.43 7.30
C ILE A 435 -1.74 17.73 6.62
N GLY A 436 -1.25 18.29 5.52
CA GLY A 436 0.06 17.96 4.97
C GLY A 436 1.12 18.77 5.70
N ARG A 437 2.10 18.08 6.29
CA ARG A 437 3.19 18.67 7.06
C ARG A 437 4.51 18.52 6.32
N GLY A 438 5.28 19.60 6.27
CA GLY A 438 6.62 19.66 5.68
C GLY A 438 7.72 19.45 6.72
N GLY A 439 8.81 20.20 6.58
CA GLY A 439 9.94 20.17 7.52
C GLY A 439 10.91 19.01 7.27
N SER A 440 11.73 18.68 8.27
CA SER A 440 12.69 17.57 8.20
C SER A 440 12.02 16.19 8.23
N GLU A 441 10.81 16.12 8.77
CA GLU A 441 9.99 14.92 8.85
C GLU A 441 8.60 15.22 8.27
N PRO A 442 8.45 15.18 6.93
CA PRO A 442 7.18 15.41 6.28
C PRO A 442 6.20 14.28 6.58
N GLY A 443 4.90 14.61 6.53
CA GLY A 443 3.87 13.64 6.82
C GLY A 443 2.45 14.17 6.72
N ILE A 444 1.52 13.41 7.28
CA ILE A 444 0.09 13.73 7.36
C ILE A 444 -0.36 13.67 8.81
N SER A 445 -1.13 14.67 9.22
CA SER A 445 -1.89 14.70 10.47
C SER A 445 -3.38 14.86 10.19
N VAL A 446 -4.24 14.46 11.12
CA VAL A 446 -5.70 14.59 10.99
C VAL A 446 -6.25 15.30 12.23
N ILE A 447 -6.99 16.38 12.01
CA ILE A 447 -7.76 17.08 13.04
C ILE A 447 -9.07 16.32 13.24
N ASP A 448 -9.33 15.91 14.48
CA ASP A 448 -10.59 15.29 14.87
C ASP A 448 -11.69 16.35 15.05
N MET A 449 -12.76 16.24 14.27
CA MET A 449 -13.92 17.14 14.35
C MET A 449 -15.09 16.54 15.15
N ASN A 450 -15.05 15.23 15.47
CA ASN A 450 -16.06 14.54 16.26
C ASN A 450 -15.78 14.70 17.76
N GLY A 451 -14.53 14.44 18.16
CA GLY A 451 -14.06 14.52 19.54
C GLY A 451 -14.47 13.35 20.46
N PHE A 452 -15.20 12.35 19.95
CA PHE A 452 -15.69 11.21 20.73
C PHE A 452 -15.48 9.86 20.03
N GLY A 453 -14.46 9.76 19.17
CA GLY A 453 -14.11 8.54 18.46
C GLY A 453 -13.41 7.49 19.33
N GLY A 454 -13.59 6.21 19.01
CA GLY A 454 -12.98 5.08 19.72
C GLY A 454 -11.61 4.66 19.16
N GLY A 455 -10.94 5.59 18.47
CA GLY A 455 -9.70 5.38 17.71
C GLY A 455 -8.45 5.07 18.53
N THR A 456 -7.29 5.32 17.93
CA THR A 456 -5.99 5.26 18.58
C THR A 456 -5.74 6.56 19.36
N GLY A 457 -4.98 6.50 20.45
CA GLY A 457 -4.74 7.68 21.30
C GLY A 457 -4.34 7.31 22.72
N ASN A 458 -4.28 8.29 23.62
CA ASN A 458 -4.00 8.05 25.04
C ASN A 458 -5.24 7.45 25.72
N PRO A 459 -5.19 6.21 26.25
CA PRO A 459 -6.36 5.56 26.86
C PRO A 459 -6.73 6.09 28.25
N ALA A 460 -5.89 6.95 28.85
CA ALA A 460 -6.10 7.41 30.21
C ALA A 460 -7.44 8.12 30.38
N PHE A 461 -8.17 7.79 31.45
CA PHE A 461 -9.44 8.38 31.82
C PHE A 461 -9.65 8.27 33.35
N ASP A 462 -10.07 9.36 33.98
CA ASP A 462 -10.40 9.41 35.42
C ASP A 462 -11.91 9.65 35.58
N THR A 463 -12.61 8.72 36.22
CA THR A 463 -14.06 8.82 36.43
C THR A 463 -14.46 9.96 37.37
N PHE A 464 -13.56 10.41 38.25
CA PHE A 464 -13.80 11.52 39.18
C PHE A 464 -13.41 12.87 38.57
N ASN A 465 -12.45 12.89 37.64
CA ASN A 465 -12.02 14.06 36.87
C ASN A 465 -12.12 13.74 35.37
N PRO A 466 -13.35 13.74 34.80
CA PRO A 466 -13.61 13.14 33.48
C PRO A 466 -13.00 13.90 32.31
N ILE A 467 -12.45 15.10 32.52
CA ILE A 467 -11.80 15.90 31.50
C ILE A 467 -10.45 16.40 31.97
N ILE A 468 -9.40 15.82 31.40
CA ILE A 468 -8.00 16.19 31.62
C ILE A 468 -7.40 16.37 30.22
N GLU A 469 -6.65 17.44 30.00
CA GLU A 469 -6.05 17.74 28.70
C GLU A 469 -5.20 16.55 28.20
N GLY A 470 -5.43 16.10 26.97
CA GLY A 470 -4.71 14.99 26.35
C GLY A 470 -5.13 13.58 26.78
N ASN A 471 -6.07 13.45 27.71
CA ASN A 471 -6.70 12.16 28.05
C ASN A 471 -7.84 11.83 27.09
N SER A 472 -8.28 10.57 27.10
CA SER A 472 -9.38 10.13 26.24
C SER A 472 -10.70 10.79 26.62
N ASN A 473 -11.35 11.40 25.64
CA ASN A 473 -12.73 11.87 25.73
C ASN A 473 -13.74 10.81 25.24
N TYR A 474 -13.28 9.69 24.68
CA TYR A 474 -14.17 8.60 24.24
C TYR A 474 -15.08 8.05 25.36
N PRO A 475 -14.63 7.88 26.62
CA PRO A 475 -15.49 7.44 27.72
C PRO A 475 -16.58 8.45 28.10
N ASN A 476 -16.42 9.73 27.73
CA ASN A 476 -17.46 10.76 27.92
C ASN A 476 -18.53 10.73 26.83
N ASN A 477 -18.34 9.96 25.75
CA ASN A 477 -19.35 9.76 24.73
C ASN A 477 -20.64 9.22 25.39
N PRO A 478 -21.79 9.92 25.29
CA PRO A 478 -23.03 9.50 25.96
C PRO A 478 -23.45 8.08 25.62
N ASN A 479 -23.16 7.62 24.40
CA ASN A 479 -23.46 6.25 23.98
C ASN A 479 -22.58 5.22 24.68
N VAL A 480 -21.30 5.53 24.90
CA VAL A 480 -20.38 4.66 25.63
C VAL A 480 -20.73 4.64 27.11
N ARG A 481 -20.93 5.84 27.69
CA ARG A 481 -21.16 6.02 29.13
C ARG A 481 -22.47 5.45 29.64
N PHE A 482 -23.57 5.67 28.93
CA PHE A 482 -24.91 5.37 29.44
C PHE A 482 -25.53 4.10 28.87
N GLN A 483 -25.14 3.70 27.66
CA GLN A 483 -25.76 2.57 26.97
C GLN A 483 -24.76 1.62 26.28
N GLY A 484 -23.45 1.78 26.48
CA GLY A 484 -22.43 1.10 25.67
C GLY A 484 -22.55 -0.42 25.66
N GLY A 485 -22.82 -1.03 26.82
CA GLY A 485 -23.03 -2.48 26.95
C GLY A 485 -24.33 -3.02 26.34
N ALA A 486 -25.30 -2.15 26.02
CA ALA A 486 -26.56 -2.52 25.37
C ALA A 486 -26.50 -2.40 23.84
N LEU A 487 -25.51 -1.69 23.31
CA LEU A 487 -25.28 -1.53 21.87
C LEU A 487 -24.74 -2.84 21.26
N SER A 488 -24.80 -2.93 19.94
CA SER A 488 -24.26 -4.06 19.21
C SER A 488 -23.59 -3.61 17.92
N PRO A 489 -22.26 -3.71 17.80
CA PRO A 489 -21.33 -4.22 18.82
C PRO A 489 -21.33 -3.36 20.11
N PRO A 490 -21.04 -3.96 21.28
CA PRO A 490 -20.98 -3.22 22.52
C PRO A 490 -19.79 -2.26 22.52
N LEU A 491 -19.98 -1.09 23.09
CA LEU A 491 -18.93 -0.08 23.24
C LEU A 491 -18.46 -0.02 24.70
N ALA A 492 -17.14 0.09 24.88
CA ALA A 492 -16.51 0.23 26.19
C ALA A 492 -15.30 1.18 26.10
N PRO A 493 -14.91 1.84 27.19
CA PRO A 493 -13.66 2.59 27.29
C PRO A 493 -12.44 1.73 26.89
N GLY A 494 -11.46 2.36 26.27
CA GLY A 494 -10.18 1.73 25.95
C GLY A 494 -9.27 1.57 27.17
N SER A 495 -8.28 0.68 27.06
CA SER A 495 -7.23 0.50 28.08
C SER A 495 -5.81 0.44 27.49
N CYS A 496 -5.70 0.54 26.16
CA CYS A 496 -4.44 0.50 25.42
C CYS A 496 -4.43 1.60 24.34
N THR A 497 -3.26 2.02 23.88
CA THR A 497 -3.15 3.08 22.88
C THR A 497 -3.79 2.75 21.52
N ILE A 498 -3.93 1.45 21.20
CA ILE A 498 -4.64 0.98 20.00
C ILE A 498 -6.16 1.22 20.05
N ASN A 499 -6.73 1.41 21.24
CA ASN A 499 -8.15 1.70 21.47
C ASN A 499 -8.35 2.89 22.42
N GLY A 500 -7.37 3.78 22.52
CA GLY A 500 -7.35 4.86 23.50
C GLY A 500 -8.39 5.93 23.23
N GLY A 501 -8.83 6.09 21.99
CA GLY A 501 -9.87 7.05 21.61
C GLY A 501 -9.39 8.49 21.42
N SER A 502 -10.32 9.34 21.00
CA SER A 502 -10.12 10.76 20.76
C SER A 502 -9.77 11.52 22.04
N ALA A 503 -8.92 12.55 21.94
CA ALA A 503 -8.65 13.50 23.01
C ALA A 503 -9.60 14.71 23.04
N GLY A 504 -10.59 14.75 22.12
CA GLY A 504 -11.54 15.85 21.97
C GLY A 504 -11.50 16.49 20.59
N VAL A 505 -12.45 17.39 20.32
CA VAL A 505 -12.52 18.13 19.05
C VAL A 505 -11.31 19.06 18.89
N PHE A 506 -10.88 19.31 17.65
CA PHE A 506 -9.71 20.13 17.30
C PHE A 506 -8.37 19.61 17.82
N THR A 507 -8.33 18.36 18.29
CA THR A 507 -7.07 17.68 18.61
C THR A 507 -6.52 16.96 17.39
N LEU A 508 -5.19 16.83 17.32
CA LEU A 508 -4.57 15.97 16.32
C LEU A 508 -4.72 14.51 16.74
N THR A 509 -5.19 13.70 15.79
CA THR A 509 -5.26 12.25 15.96
C THR A 509 -3.87 11.68 16.14
N LYS A 510 -3.73 10.74 17.08
CA LYS A 510 -2.48 10.06 17.37
C LYS A 510 -2.53 8.59 16.95
N ASP A 511 -1.40 8.05 16.53
CA ASP A 511 -1.21 6.61 16.35
C ASP A 511 -1.02 5.90 17.71
N SER A 512 -0.86 4.58 17.69
CA SER A 512 -0.65 3.80 18.92
C SER A 512 0.71 4.04 19.62
N SER A 513 1.65 4.73 18.96
CA SER A 513 2.88 5.27 19.55
C SER A 513 2.73 6.71 20.07
N LEU A 514 1.49 7.24 20.04
CA LEU A 514 1.13 8.59 20.45
C LEU A 514 1.73 9.71 19.58
N ASN A 515 2.12 9.40 18.35
CA ASN A 515 2.61 10.37 17.37
C ASN A 515 1.45 10.94 16.54
N ASP A 516 1.45 12.26 16.28
CA ASP A 516 0.41 12.96 15.53
C ASP A 516 0.70 13.06 14.02
N LYS A 517 1.92 12.74 13.56
CA LYS A 517 2.27 12.53 12.15
C LYS A 517 1.97 11.09 11.76
N ILE A 518 0.69 10.79 11.61
CA ILE A 518 0.16 9.43 11.43
C ILE A 518 0.48 8.79 10.06
N ALA A 519 0.94 9.56 9.08
CA ALA A 519 1.63 9.02 7.91
C ALA A 519 2.96 9.74 7.73
N ARG A 520 4.08 9.02 7.76
CA ARG A 520 5.44 9.58 7.74
C ARG A 520 6.42 8.63 7.05
N SER A 521 7.69 9.03 6.93
CA SER A 521 8.74 8.16 6.38
C SER A 521 8.74 6.77 7.06
N PRO A 522 8.86 5.67 6.30
CA PRO A 522 9.16 5.59 4.87
C PRO A 522 7.94 5.72 3.95
N ILE A 523 6.70 5.79 4.46
CA ILE A 523 5.47 5.82 3.65
C ILE A 523 5.50 7.00 2.67
N LEU A 524 5.86 8.19 3.16
CA LEU A 524 5.92 9.46 2.42
C LEU A 524 7.30 10.13 2.61
N GLN A 525 7.75 10.89 1.60
CA GLN A 525 8.93 11.79 1.68
C GLN A 525 8.54 13.24 1.44
N ASN A 526 7.31 13.50 1.02
CA ASN A 526 6.72 14.81 0.84
C ASN A 526 5.19 14.66 0.80
N THR A 527 4.48 15.71 1.20
CA THR A 527 3.04 15.87 1.04
C THR A 527 2.81 17.21 0.33
N SER A 528 2.84 17.22 -1.00
CA SER A 528 2.71 18.47 -1.77
C SER A 528 1.26 18.90 -2.00
N ASP A 529 0.35 17.93 -2.15
CA ASP A 529 -1.09 18.15 -2.32
C ASP A 529 -1.84 16.85 -1.99
N MET A 530 -3.13 16.94 -1.64
CA MET A 530 -3.95 15.79 -1.23
C MET A 530 -5.43 15.94 -1.60
N MET A 531 -6.08 14.85 -2.02
CA MET A 531 -7.54 14.80 -2.18
C MET A 531 -8.13 13.42 -1.81
N LEU A 532 -9.37 13.43 -1.29
CA LEU A 532 -10.16 12.22 -1.07
C LEU A 532 -10.94 11.83 -2.33
N GLY A 533 -11.00 10.53 -2.65
CA GLY A 533 -11.84 9.97 -3.71
C GLY A 533 -13.05 9.19 -3.18
N TRP A 534 -13.28 8.01 -3.76
CA TRP A 534 -14.35 7.09 -3.36
C TRP A 534 -14.22 6.60 -1.93
N SER A 535 -15.36 6.29 -1.31
CA SER A 535 -15.39 5.59 -0.03
C SER A 535 -14.94 4.15 -0.20
N LEU A 536 -14.05 3.70 0.68
CA LEU A 536 -13.43 2.38 0.64
C LEU A 536 -14.40 1.25 0.95
N ASP A 537 -15.54 1.53 1.58
CA ASP A 537 -16.52 0.51 1.98
C ASP A 537 -17.28 -0.13 0.78
N THR A 538 -17.14 0.48 -0.39
CA THR A 538 -17.62 -0.07 -1.67
C THR A 538 -16.69 -1.17 -2.20
N THR A 539 -15.39 -1.06 -1.92
CA THR A 539 -14.35 -2.03 -2.32
C THR A 539 -14.08 -3.05 -1.22
N TYR A 540 -14.07 -2.61 0.05
CA TYR A 540 -13.70 -3.41 1.20
C TYR A 540 -14.84 -3.46 2.22
N ASN A 541 -15.41 -4.64 2.44
CA ASN A 541 -16.53 -4.81 3.35
C ASN A 541 -16.48 -6.14 4.10
N ASN A 542 -17.16 -6.19 5.24
CA ASN A 542 -17.27 -7.38 6.08
C ASN A 542 -18.36 -8.37 5.59
N GLY A 543 -18.88 -8.23 4.36
CA GLY A 543 -19.73 -9.26 3.77
C GLY A 543 -18.97 -10.59 3.60
N PRO A 544 -19.65 -11.73 3.38
CA PRO A 544 -18.96 -12.99 3.09
C PRO A 544 -18.26 -12.98 1.72
N SER A 545 -17.27 -13.85 1.54
CA SER A 545 -16.68 -14.19 0.22
C SER A 545 -17.78 -14.53 -0.80
N PRO A 546 -17.64 -14.15 -2.10
CA PRO A 546 -16.43 -13.64 -2.78
C PRO A 546 -16.30 -12.11 -2.83
N PHE A 547 -17.25 -11.34 -2.29
CA PHE A 547 -17.26 -9.87 -2.44
C PHE A 547 -16.88 -9.09 -1.17
N GLY A 548 -16.65 -9.76 -0.05
CA GLY A 548 -16.18 -9.15 1.19
C GLY A 548 -14.97 -9.88 1.76
N CYS A 549 -15.14 -10.54 2.90
CA CYS A 549 -14.09 -11.23 3.60
C CYS A 549 -13.68 -12.55 2.94
N GLN A 550 -12.47 -12.59 2.39
CA GLN A 550 -11.92 -13.73 1.67
C GLN A 550 -11.29 -14.76 2.60
N GLY A 551 -10.72 -14.33 3.73
CA GLY A 551 -10.07 -15.20 4.72
C GLY A 551 -11.02 -16.03 5.58
N GLY A 552 -12.31 -16.05 5.28
CA GLY A 552 -13.35 -16.60 6.15
C GLY A 552 -13.77 -15.62 7.25
N GLY A 553 -14.98 -15.82 7.79
CA GLY A 553 -15.61 -14.87 8.73
C GLY A 553 -16.59 -13.93 8.03
N GLY A 554 -16.57 -12.66 8.42
CA GLY A 554 -17.53 -11.65 7.99
C GLY A 554 -18.90 -11.76 8.66
N ASN A 555 -19.75 -10.79 8.36
CA ASN A 555 -21.14 -10.73 8.79
C ASN A 555 -22.05 -10.96 7.56
N LEU A 556 -22.86 -12.02 7.59
CA LEU A 556 -23.83 -12.31 6.52
C LEU A 556 -24.82 -11.16 6.30
N CYS A 557 -25.12 -10.39 7.35
CA CYS A 557 -25.99 -9.23 7.27
C CYS A 557 -25.28 -7.96 6.77
N ALA A 558 -23.96 -7.99 6.57
CA ALA A 558 -23.19 -6.90 5.98
C ALA A 558 -23.03 -7.03 4.45
N ASN A 559 -23.82 -7.88 3.78
CA ASN A 559 -23.78 -8.02 2.32
C ASN A 559 -24.25 -6.74 1.61
N THR A 560 -23.69 -6.45 0.43
CA THR A 560 -23.95 -5.23 -0.36
C THR A 560 -25.41 -5.14 -0.81
N GLY A 561 -26.05 -6.27 -1.10
CA GLY A 561 -27.47 -6.31 -1.46
C GLY A 561 -28.44 -5.94 -0.32
N LEU A 562 -27.97 -5.84 0.92
CA LEU A 562 -28.77 -5.39 2.07
C LEU A 562 -28.45 -3.94 2.48
N LYS A 563 -27.38 -3.36 1.91
CA LYS A 563 -27.04 -1.96 2.16
C LYS A 563 -27.95 -1.07 1.31
N GLN A 564 -28.66 -0.17 1.95
CA GLN A 564 -29.56 0.75 1.30
C GLN A 564 -29.44 2.14 1.93
N VAL A 565 -28.97 3.10 1.15
CA VAL A 565 -28.85 4.49 1.59
C VAL A 565 -30.18 5.19 1.38
N ALA A 566 -30.93 5.40 2.47
CA ALA A 566 -32.24 6.07 2.47
C ALA A 566 -32.20 7.29 3.38
N ILE A 567 -32.46 8.47 2.83
CA ILE A 567 -32.23 9.73 3.54
C ILE A 567 -33.40 10.72 3.37
N THR A 568 -33.47 11.67 4.28
CA THR A 568 -34.37 12.82 4.29
C THR A 568 -33.53 14.09 4.33
N ILE A 569 -33.94 15.11 3.59
CA ILE A 569 -33.26 16.41 3.56
C ILE A 569 -33.96 17.35 4.56
N ASP A 570 -33.20 17.92 5.50
CA ASP A 570 -33.66 18.94 6.44
C ASP A 570 -32.77 20.18 6.34
N GLY A 571 -33.17 21.12 5.49
CA GLY A 571 -32.35 22.29 5.16
C GLY A 571 -31.03 21.90 4.50
N SER A 572 -29.92 22.11 5.21
CA SER A 572 -28.55 21.79 4.76
C SER A 572 -27.98 20.51 5.40
N ALA A 573 -28.81 19.79 6.17
CA ALA A 573 -28.45 18.51 6.76
C ALA A 573 -29.19 17.33 6.11
N ILE A 574 -28.55 16.17 6.23
CA ILE A 574 -29.05 14.89 5.75
C ILE A 574 -29.33 14.01 6.96
N ASN A 575 -30.54 13.48 7.06
CA ASN A 575 -30.97 12.58 8.14
C ASN A 575 -31.39 11.21 7.57
N PRO A 576 -31.25 10.09 8.29
CA PRO A 576 -31.78 8.81 7.86
C PRO A 576 -33.30 8.85 7.64
N ALA A 577 -33.79 8.25 6.57
CA ALA A 577 -35.23 8.15 6.31
C ALA A 577 -35.89 7.06 7.16
N THR A 578 -37.04 7.37 7.77
CA THR A 578 -37.87 6.37 8.45
C THR A 578 -38.66 5.54 7.42
N GLY A 579 -38.44 4.22 7.40
CA GLY A 579 -39.23 3.30 6.58
C GLY A 579 -38.85 3.23 5.09
N GLY A 580 -37.61 3.58 4.73
CA GLY A 580 -37.09 3.42 3.37
C GLY A 580 -37.67 4.38 2.32
N VAL A 581 -38.41 5.41 2.74
CA VAL A 581 -38.97 6.43 1.84
C VAL A 581 -37.92 7.52 1.61
N ALA A 582 -37.38 7.62 0.40
CA ALA A 582 -36.44 8.67 0.04
C ALA A 582 -37.10 10.06 0.02
N GLY A 583 -36.36 11.09 0.46
CA GLY A 583 -36.70 12.49 0.18
C GLY A 583 -36.71 12.76 -1.32
N GLY A 584 -37.46 13.77 -1.78
CA GLY A 584 -37.47 14.10 -3.21
C GLY A 584 -36.07 14.51 -3.72
N ASN A 585 -35.80 14.30 -5.01
CA ASN A 585 -34.51 14.37 -5.69
C ASN A 585 -33.46 13.29 -5.33
N GLN A 586 -33.78 12.29 -4.51
CA GLN A 586 -32.89 11.16 -4.23
C GLN A 586 -33.39 9.85 -4.82
N VAL A 587 -32.43 9.02 -5.22
CA VAL A 587 -32.65 7.63 -5.61
C VAL A 587 -32.29 6.77 -4.40
N LEU A 588 -33.16 5.83 -4.04
CA LEU A 588 -32.82 4.78 -3.09
C LEU A 588 -31.70 3.94 -3.71
N ILE A 589 -30.49 3.99 -3.15
CA ILE A 589 -29.32 3.34 -3.75
C ILE A 589 -28.98 2.08 -2.97
N ASP A 590 -29.24 0.93 -3.58
CA ASP A 590 -28.79 -0.36 -3.09
C ASP A 590 -27.28 -0.47 -3.31
N GLY A 591 -26.54 -0.86 -2.28
CA GLY A 591 -25.09 -0.99 -2.32
C GLY A 591 -24.31 0.34 -2.37
N GLY A 592 -24.95 1.49 -2.14
CA GLY A 592 -24.29 2.81 -2.18
C GLY A 592 -23.14 2.97 -1.16
N PRO A 593 -22.14 3.84 -1.42
CA PRO A 593 -21.04 4.12 -0.50
C PRO A 593 -21.51 4.70 0.84
N ASN A 594 -20.70 4.60 1.88
CA ASN A 594 -20.90 5.43 3.08
C ASN A 594 -20.89 6.91 2.68
N LEU A 595 -21.79 7.69 3.27
CA LEU A 595 -21.98 9.08 2.88
C LEU A 595 -20.92 9.99 3.49
N VAL A 596 -20.50 11.01 2.76
CA VAL A 596 -19.65 12.10 3.31
C VAL A 596 -20.43 13.06 4.20
N SER A 597 -21.76 12.94 4.22
CA SER A 597 -22.66 13.69 5.10
C SER A 597 -22.82 13.05 6.47
N TRP A 598 -22.45 11.78 6.62
CA TRP A 598 -22.65 10.99 7.85
C TRP A 598 -21.38 10.30 8.28
N SER A 599 -21.17 10.19 9.58
CA SER A 599 -20.23 9.22 10.13
C SER A 599 -20.97 8.10 10.86
N PRO A 600 -20.66 6.82 10.66
CA PRO A 600 -21.02 5.79 11.62
C PRO A 600 -20.53 6.13 13.03
N HIS A 601 -21.34 5.79 14.02
CA HIS A 601 -20.95 5.91 15.42
C HIS A 601 -20.36 4.59 15.93
N PRO A 602 -19.23 4.64 16.66
CA PRO A 602 -18.34 5.79 16.87
C PRO A 602 -17.52 6.12 15.61
N ASN A 603 -17.04 7.37 15.50
CA ASN A 603 -16.12 7.77 14.42
C ASN A 603 -14.77 8.27 14.98
N PRO A 604 -13.65 7.55 14.72
CA PRO A 604 -13.62 6.26 14.05
C PRO A 604 -14.15 5.14 14.95
N PRO A 605 -14.55 4.00 14.37
CA PRO A 605 -14.99 2.85 15.14
C PRO A 605 -13.82 2.22 15.92
N PRO A 606 -14.07 1.64 17.12
CA PRO A 606 -13.06 0.89 17.83
C PRO A 606 -12.48 -0.24 16.98
N LEU A 607 -11.21 -0.53 17.20
CA LEU A 607 -10.56 -1.72 16.65
C LEU A 607 -11.02 -2.98 17.38
N ALA A 608 -11.24 -4.06 16.64
CA ALA A 608 -11.56 -5.39 17.15
C ALA A 608 -10.44 -6.39 16.82
N PHE A 609 -10.10 -7.21 17.80
CA PHE A 609 -9.11 -8.28 17.71
C PHE A 609 -9.72 -9.55 18.34
N PRO A 610 -9.89 -10.66 17.59
CA PRO A 610 -9.75 -10.76 16.14
C PRO A 610 -10.77 -9.86 15.40
N PRO A 611 -10.43 -9.35 14.21
CA PRO A 611 -11.36 -8.60 13.39
C PRO A 611 -12.44 -9.54 12.82
N LEU A 612 -13.58 -8.97 12.42
CA LEU A 612 -14.60 -9.73 11.67
C LEU A 612 -14.07 -10.19 10.32
N CYS A 613 -13.11 -9.45 9.75
CA CYS A 613 -12.40 -9.87 8.56
C CYS A 613 -10.88 -9.71 8.69
N VAL A 614 -10.16 -10.81 8.50
CA VAL A 614 -8.69 -10.87 8.52
C VAL A 614 -8.05 -10.71 7.13
N SER A 615 -8.82 -10.87 6.05
CA SER A 615 -8.33 -10.78 4.67
C SER A 615 -9.45 -10.31 3.72
N PRO A 616 -9.44 -9.03 3.27
CA PRO A 616 -8.56 -7.95 3.73
C PRO A 616 -8.70 -7.69 5.24
N TYR A 617 -7.65 -7.16 5.89
CA TYR A 617 -7.72 -6.82 7.30
C TYR A 617 -8.67 -5.62 7.52
N LEU A 618 -9.85 -5.88 8.08
CA LEU A 618 -10.85 -4.88 8.42
C LEU A 618 -11.03 -4.87 9.93
N GLY A 619 -10.10 -4.20 10.61
CA GLY A 619 -10.03 -4.12 12.07
C GLY A 619 -11.14 -3.31 12.73
N GLY A 620 -11.77 -2.39 12.02
CA GLY A 620 -12.84 -1.55 12.58
C GLY A 620 -14.12 -2.34 12.84
N GLN A 621 -14.74 -2.10 14.00
CA GLN A 621 -16.07 -2.62 14.28
C GLN A 621 -17.12 -2.05 13.33
N GLU A 622 -18.14 -2.84 13.03
CA GLU A 622 -19.33 -2.36 12.35
C GLU A 622 -20.05 -1.31 13.23
N PRO A 623 -20.77 -0.34 12.63
CA PRO A 623 -21.59 0.59 13.38
C PRO A 623 -22.68 -0.16 14.15
N THR A 624 -23.26 0.48 15.16
CA THR A 624 -24.36 -0.13 15.90
C THR A 624 -25.48 -0.60 14.96
N ALA A 625 -25.87 -1.86 15.09
CA ALA A 625 -26.84 -2.53 14.26
C ALA A 625 -28.21 -1.83 14.27
N VAL A 626 -28.83 -1.71 13.08
CA VAL A 626 -30.16 -1.11 12.90
C VAL A 626 -31.26 -1.75 13.76
N ASP A 627 -31.09 -3.02 14.13
CA ASP A 627 -32.04 -3.80 14.93
C ASP A 627 -31.68 -3.86 16.42
N ALA A 628 -30.70 -3.08 16.87
CA ALA A 628 -30.32 -3.02 18.29
C ALA A 628 -31.39 -2.35 19.17
N GLY A 629 -32.34 -1.59 18.59
CA GLY A 629 -33.42 -0.91 19.32
C GLY A 629 -32.97 0.28 20.17
N ALA A 630 -31.71 0.71 20.03
CA ALA A 630 -31.14 1.89 20.69
C ALA A 630 -31.18 3.12 19.77
N GLN A 631 -31.25 4.31 20.36
CA GLN A 631 -31.12 5.57 19.64
C GLN A 631 -29.74 6.17 19.93
N ASN A 632 -29.16 6.83 18.94
CA ASN A 632 -27.90 7.53 19.13
C ASN A 632 -28.13 8.75 20.05
N LEU A 633 -27.42 8.82 21.17
CA LEU A 633 -27.51 9.90 22.16
C LEU A 633 -26.58 11.08 21.82
N LEU A 634 -25.69 10.93 20.85
CA LEU A 634 -24.74 11.96 20.44
C LEU A 634 -25.41 12.88 19.42
N VAL A 635 -25.73 14.10 19.87
CA VAL A 635 -26.38 15.17 19.10
C VAL A 635 -25.53 16.45 19.19
N GLY A 636 -25.93 17.50 18.49
CA GLY A 636 -25.27 18.81 18.64
C GLY A 636 -25.35 19.35 20.06
N GLY A 637 -24.26 19.91 20.57
CA GLY A 637 -24.16 20.38 21.95
C GLY A 637 -22.83 21.09 22.25
N ASP A 638 -22.45 21.12 23.53
CA ASP A 638 -21.13 21.63 23.93
C ASP A 638 -20.08 20.54 23.73
N ALA A 639 -19.15 20.77 22.81
CA ALA A 639 -18.09 19.83 22.45
C ALA A 639 -16.84 19.91 23.34
N PHE A 640 -16.71 20.95 24.18
CA PHE A 640 -15.54 21.18 25.02
C PHE A 640 -15.80 20.90 26.50
N GLY A 641 -17.04 21.13 26.96
CA GLY A 641 -17.34 21.11 28.38
C GLY A 641 -16.69 22.30 29.10
N ASN A 642 -16.45 22.15 30.41
CA ASN A 642 -15.78 23.16 31.22
C ASN A 642 -14.72 22.52 32.14
N PRO A 643 -13.42 22.64 31.78
CA PRO A 643 -12.31 22.13 32.57
C PRO A 643 -12.21 22.68 34.00
N GLU A 644 -12.52 23.95 34.23
CA GLU A 644 -12.45 24.58 35.55
C GLU A 644 -13.41 23.93 36.56
N THR A 645 -14.57 23.48 36.08
CA THR A 645 -15.61 22.83 36.89
C THR A 645 -15.65 21.31 36.72
N GLY A 646 -14.72 20.72 35.95
CA GLY A 646 -14.70 19.29 35.64
C GLY A 646 -15.95 18.79 34.91
N THR A 647 -16.66 19.66 34.19
CA THR A 647 -17.91 19.33 33.50
C THR A 647 -17.60 18.79 32.11
N PRO A 648 -17.90 17.52 31.80
CA PRO A 648 -17.54 16.93 30.51
C PRO A 648 -18.35 17.51 29.34
N PRO A 649 -17.84 17.39 28.10
CA PRO A 649 -18.59 17.65 26.88
C PRO A 649 -19.98 16.98 26.87
N SER A 650 -20.95 17.65 26.27
CA SER A 650 -22.35 17.22 26.20
C SER A 650 -22.86 16.90 24.79
N GLY A 651 -22.10 17.23 23.72
CA GLY A 651 -22.50 16.93 22.34
C GLY A 651 -21.44 17.29 21.30
N LEU A 652 -21.80 17.16 20.02
CA LEU A 652 -20.95 17.45 18.87
C LEU A 652 -20.81 18.95 18.63
N ILE A 653 -19.73 19.33 17.93
CA ILE A 653 -19.49 20.73 17.51
C ILE A 653 -20.47 21.21 16.42
N SER A 654 -21.05 20.27 15.68
CA SER A 654 -22.13 20.53 14.74
C SER A 654 -23.43 20.86 15.46
N SER A 655 -24.25 21.74 14.89
CA SER A 655 -25.56 22.09 15.43
C SER A 655 -26.61 20.97 15.28
N GLN A 656 -26.34 19.98 14.43
CA GLN A 656 -27.22 18.83 14.19
C GLN A 656 -26.44 17.52 14.32
N GLY A 657 -27.15 16.42 14.60
CA GLY A 657 -26.53 15.09 14.65
C GLY A 657 -26.08 14.64 13.26
N VAL A 658 -24.79 14.33 13.11
CA VAL A 658 -24.18 13.86 11.84
C VAL A 658 -23.75 12.39 11.92
N THR A 659 -24.13 11.71 13.01
CA THR A 659 -23.68 10.33 13.30
C THR A 659 -24.83 9.44 13.72
N PHE A 660 -24.89 8.21 13.23
CA PHE A 660 -26.10 7.37 13.30
C PHE A 660 -25.82 5.88 13.56
N PHE A 661 -26.80 5.21 14.19
CA PHE A 661 -26.86 3.75 14.34
C PHE A 661 -27.58 3.12 13.14
N GLN A 662 -26.86 2.96 12.04
CA GLN A 662 -27.37 2.40 10.79
C GLN A 662 -26.53 1.22 10.29
N GLY A 663 -25.89 0.49 11.22
CA GLY A 663 -25.04 -0.66 10.91
C GLY A 663 -25.81 -1.92 10.53
N PRO A 664 -25.15 -2.92 9.93
CA PRO A 664 -25.78 -4.20 9.59
C PRO A 664 -26.32 -4.92 10.84
N SER A 665 -27.36 -5.75 10.66
CA SER A 665 -27.84 -6.67 11.71
C SER A 665 -26.69 -7.49 12.30
N ARG A 666 -26.85 -7.89 13.57
CA ARG A 666 -25.86 -8.71 14.27
C ARG A 666 -25.53 -9.99 13.51
N ALA A 667 -24.27 -10.42 13.57
CA ALA A 667 -23.86 -11.67 12.95
C ALA A 667 -24.71 -12.85 13.49
N GLY A 668 -25.30 -13.62 12.58
CA GLY A 668 -26.20 -14.75 12.90
C GLY A 668 -27.69 -14.40 13.00
N THR A 669 -28.08 -13.13 12.90
CA THR A 669 -29.49 -12.74 12.81
C THR A 669 -30.08 -13.14 11.45
N THR A 670 -31.23 -13.82 11.45
CA THR A 670 -31.98 -14.15 10.23
C THR A 670 -33.49 -13.99 10.46
N PRO A 671 -34.23 -13.27 9.60
CA PRO A 671 -33.76 -12.50 8.44
C PRO A 671 -32.97 -11.24 8.85
N CYS A 672 -31.98 -10.85 8.06
CA CYS A 672 -31.25 -9.59 8.25
C CYS A 672 -32.13 -8.39 7.87
N ALA A 673 -31.98 -7.27 8.58
CA ALA A 673 -32.59 -6.00 8.19
C ALA A 673 -31.73 -5.27 7.14
N THR A 674 -32.36 -4.40 6.35
CA THR A 674 -31.66 -3.43 5.50
C THR A 674 -30.99 -2.38 6.37
N TYR A 675 -29.80 -1.92 5.98
CA TYR A 675 -28.98 -0.99 6.77
C TYR A 675 -28.35 0.10 5.90
N GLY A 676 -27.94 1.22 6.50
CA GLY A 676 -27.44 2.40 5.76
C GLY A 676 -25.93 2.61 5.77
N LEU A 677 -25.23 2.11 6.79
CA LEU A 677 -23.81 2.39 7.04
C LEU A 677 -23.03 1.09 7.31
N ARG A 678 -21.78 1.06 6.87
CA ARG A 678 -20.79 0.02 7.22
C ARG A 678 -19.67 0.61 8.06
N GLN A 679 -18.76 -0.24 8.54
CA GLN A 679 -17.52 0.21 9.17
C GLN A 679 -16.84 1.29 8.30
N GLN A 680 -16.47 2.41 8.91
CA GLN A 680 -15.87 3.53 8.19
C GLN A 680 -14.38 3.26 7.95
N VAL A 681 -14.11 2.42 6.95
CA VAL A 681 -12.75 2.11 6.51
C VAL A 681 -12.07 3.28 5.79
N GLY A 682 -12.73 4.43 5.71
CA GLY A 682 -12.23 5.66 5.10
C GLY A 682 -12.52 5.78 3.61
N HIS A 683 -11.75 6.64 2.95
CA HIS A 683 -11.76 6.88 1.51
C HIS A 683 -10.38 6.60 0.95
N PHE A 684 -10.29 6.46 -0.38
CA PHE A 684 -9.00 6.58 -1.07
C PHE A 684 -8.48 8.00 -0.87
N LEU A 685 -7.34 8.13 -0.18
CA LEU A 685 -6.62 9.39 -0.01
C LEU A 685 -5.46 9.42 -1.01
N TYR A 686 -5.53 10.32 -1.98
CA TYR A 686 -4.50 10.52 -2.99
C TYR A 686 -3.53 11.60 -2.52
N VAL A 687 -2.23 11.29 -2.47
CA VAL A 687 -1.20 12.18 -1.94
C VAL A 687 -0.07 12.34 -2.95
N VAL A 688 0.28 13.59 -3.28
CA VAL A 688 1.44 13.88 -4.13
C VAL A 688 2.73 13.77 -3.33
N ASP A 689 3.53 12.72 -3.61
CA ASP A 689 4.91 12.61 -3.17
C ASP A 689 5.84 13.01 -4.32
N ARG A 690 6.03 14.33 -4.48
CA ARG A 690 6.84 14.90 -5.56
C ARG A 690 8.30 14.42 -5.50
N SER A 691 8.85 14.26 -4.30
CA SER A 691 10.24 13.84 -4.08
C SER A 691 10.52 12.46 -4.67
N ARG A 692 9.52 11.57 -4.63
CA ARG A 692 9.59 10.23 -5.24
C ARG A 692 9.01 10.13 -6.64
N ARG A 693 8.40 11.22 -7.13
CA ARG A 693 7.73 11.28 -8.44
C ARG A 693 6.60 10.25 -8.54
N GLU A 694 5.74 10.25 -7.53
CA GLU A 694 4.61 9.33 -7.48
C GLU A 694 3.40 9.97 -6.80
N LEU A 695 2.24 9.37 -7.08
CA LEU A 695 1.03 9.56 -6.30
C LEU A 695 0.88 8.35 -5.37
N VAL A 696 0.87 8.59 -4.07
CA VAL A 696 0.65 7.54 -3.06
C VAL A 696 -0.83 7.49 -2.73
N VAL A 697 -1.44 6.32 -2.85
CA VAL A 697 -2.84 6.09 -2.49
C VAL A 697 -2.89 5.43 -1.13
N LEU A 698 -3.47 6.12 -0.15
CA LEU A 698 -3.59 5.66 1.23
C LEU A 698 -5.05 5.35 1.58
N ASN A 699 -5.24 4.47 2.56
CA ASN A 699 -6.49 4.39 3.30
C ASN A 699 -6.60 5.60 4.25
N SER A 700 -7.63 6.45 4.11
CA SER A 700 -7.74 7.68 4.91
C SER A 700 -8.02 7.46 6.42
N ASN A 701 -8.40 6.26 6.85
CA ASN A 701 -8.60 5.88 8.25
C ASN A 701 -7.34 5.24 8.87
N ARG A 702 -6.64 4.40 8.10
CA ARG A 702 -5.51 3.59 8.58
C ARG A 702 -4.13 4.08 8.15
N MET A 703 -4.08 5.01 7.18
CA MET A 703 -2.85 5.46 6.52
C MET A 703 -2.00 4.33 5.91
N THR A 704 -2.61 3.16 5.69
CA THR A 704 -1.96 2.05 4.99
C THR A 704 -1.92 2.35 3.49
N VAL A 705 -0.80 2.00 2.85
CA VAL A 705 -0.64 2.16 1.40
C VAL A 705 -1.50 1.13 0.68
N ILE A 706 -2.33 1.61 -0.24
CA ILE A 706 -3.15 0.79 -1.15
C ILE A 706 -2.43 0.65 -2.50
N ASP A 707 -1.95 1.76 -3.05
CA ASP A 707 -1.24 1.77 -4.34
C ASP A 707 -0.22 2.92 -4.44
N ARG A 708 0.70 2.81 -5.40
CA ARG A 708 1.67 3.84 -5.77
C ARG A 708 1.70 3.99 -7.29
N ILE A 709 1.29 5.15 -7.79
CA ILE A 709 1.21 5.45 -9.21
C ILE A 709 2.39 6.33 -9.59
N LEU A 710 3.30 5.80 -10.42
CA LEU A 710 4.48 6.54 -10.88
C LEU A 710 4.09 7.66 -11.85
N LEU A 711 4.67 8.84 -11.66
CA LEU A 711 4.43 10.03 -12.45
C LEU A 711 5.76 10.75 -12.76
N PRO A 712 5.85 11.61 -13.80
CA PRO A 712 7.10 12.29 -14.10
C PRO A 712 7.59 13.29 -13.03
N ASP A 713 6.71 14.19 -12.57
CA ASP A 713 7.03 15.26 -11.60
C ASP A 713 5.73 15.88 -11.01
N PRO A 714 4.94 15.09 -10.27
CA PRO A 714 3.62 15.49 -9.83
C PRO A 714 3.71 16.67 -8.86
N THR A 715 2.89 17.71 -9.08
CA THR A 715 2.96 18.98 -8.32
C THR A 715 1.66 19.32 -7.60
N SER A 716 0.51 19.23 -8.27
CA SER A 716 -0.83 19.44 -7.70
C SER A 716 -1.83 18.51 -8.39
N LEU A 717 -2.99 18.30 -7.79
CA LEU A 717 -4.01 17.39 -8.30
C LEU A 717 -5.43 17.95 -8.14
N ALA A 718 -6.35 17.47 -8.97
CA ALA A 718 -7.77 17.82 -8.92
C ALA A 718 -8.65 16.59 -9.22
N VAL A 719 -9.65 16.34 -8.39
CA VAL A 719 -10.61 15.23 -8.56
C VAL A 719 -11.84 15.71 -9.34
N GLY A 720 -12.22 14.97 -10.38
CA GLY A 720 -13.44 15.23 -11.14
C GLY A 720 -14.70 15.16 -10.26
N PRO A 721 -15.72 16.00 -10.48
CA PRO A 721 -16.97 16.02 -9.70
C PRO A 721 -17.71 14.68 -9.62
N ASN A 722 -17.49 13.78 -10.57
CA ASN A 722 -18.12 12.46 -10.64
C ASN A 722 -17.26 11.32 -10.04
N LEU A 723 -16.10 11.64 -9.44
CA LEU A 723 -15.17 10.66 -8.84
C LEU A 723 -14.65 9.60 -9.82
N ASP A 724 -14.63 9.88 -11.12
CA ASP A 724 -14.20 8.97 -12.19
C ASP A 724 -12.74 9.19 -12.59
N VAL A 725 -12.31 10.46 -12.60
CA VAL A 725 -10.96 10.85 -13.05
C VAL A 725 -10.28 11.76 -12.04
N LEU A 726 -8.99 11.54 -11.83
CA LEU A 726 -8.07 12.42 -11.13
C LEU A 726 -7.09 13.03 -12.14
N ALA A 727 -6.97 14.35 -12.17
CA ALA A 727 -5.95 15.06 -12.95
C ALA A 727 -4.76 15.41 -12.06
N VAL A 728 -3.54 15.17 -12.54
CA VAL A 728 -2.30 15.52 -11.83
C VAL A 728 -1.38 16.32 -12.75
N THR A 729 -0.95 17.51 -12.31
CA THR A 729 0.00 18.34 -13.06
C THR A 729 1.42 17.84 -12.87
N ASN A 730 2.18 17.76 -13.97
CA ASN A 730 3.58 17.33 -13.97
C ASN A 730 4.49 18.44 -14.51
N GLN A 731 4.97 19.29 -13.59
CA GLN A 731 5.53 20.61 -13.92
C GLN A 731 6.69 20.54 -14.91
N THR A 732 7.72 19.74 -14.67
CA THR A 732 8.91 19.70 -15.54
C THR A 732 8.71 18.95 -16.87
N SER A 733 7.57 18.29 -17.06
CA SER A 733 7.25 17.53 -18.28
C SER A 733 6.20 18.20 -19.16
N ASP A 734 5.61 19.31 -18.71
CA ASP A 734 4.53 20.03 -19.41
C ASP A 734 3.29 19.14 -19.67
N LEU A 735 3.02 18.20 -18.77
CA LEU A 735 1.93 17.23 -18.88
C LEU A 735 0.91 17.36 -17.75
N VAL A 736 -0.33 16.97 -18.07
CA VAL A 736 -1.34 16.60 -17.08
C VAL A 736 -1.66 15.12 -17.26
N SER A 737 -1.45 14.31 -16.22
CA SER A 737 -1.79 12.90 -16.20
C SER A 737 -3.21 12.72 -15.68
N MET A 738 -4.05 12.07 -16.48
CA MET A 738 -5.42 11.67 -16.13
C MET A 738 -5.37 10.23 -15.64
N ILE A 739 -5.80 10.03 -14.40
CA ILE A 739 -5.78 8.74 -13.71
C ILE A 739 -7.23 8.32 -13.48
N ASP A 740 -7.54 7.07 -13.80
CA ASP A 740 -8.84 6.47 -13.49
C ASP A 740 -8.92 6.12 -12.00
N ILE A 741 -9.95 6.63 -11.34
CA ILE A 741 -10.18 6.47 -9.90
C ILE A 741 -11.55 5.86 -9.59
N ASP A 742 -12.27 5.30 -10.58
CA ASP A 742 -13.48 4.53 -10.35
C ASP A 742 -13.13 3.07 -9.96
N PRO A 743 -13.44 2.63 -8.72
CA PRO A 743 -13.14 1.26 -8.28
C PRO A 743 -13.84 0.16 -9.08
N ASN A 744 -14.87 0.50 -9.86
CA ASN A 744 -15.56 -0.46 -10.74
C ASN A 744 -14.91 -0.59 -12.12
N SER A 745 -13.93 0.27 -12.43
CA SER A 745 -13.24 0.27 -13.71
C SER A 745 -12.13 -0.78 -13.77
N ALA A 746 -11.95 -1.38 -14.96
CA ALA A 746 -10.84 -2.30 -15.22
C ALA A 746 -9.48 -1.60 -15.28
N SER A 747 -9.46 -0.27 -15.45
CA SER A 747 -8.25 0.57 -15.47
C SER A 747 -8.05 1.38 -14.18
N PHE A 748 -8.74 1.00 -13.10
CA PHE A 748 -8.60 1.62 -11.79
C PHE A 748 -7.12 1.77 -11.38
N HIS A 749 -6.76 2.97 -10.90
CA HIS A 749 -5.39 3.37 -10.53
C HIS A 749 -4.36 3.27 -11.66
N THR A 750 -4.78 3.48 -12.89
CA THR A 750 -3.87 3.61 -14.03
C THR A 750 -3.99 4.97 -14.72
N VAL A 751 -2.88 5.44 -15.29
CA VAL A 751 -2.89 6.64 -16.14
C VAL A 751 -3.58 6.30 -17.45
N ILE A 752 -4.78 6.85 -17.66
CA ILE A 752 -5.59 6.62 -18.86
C ILE A 752 -5.25 7.59 -19.99
N LYS A 753 -4.70 8.77 -19.67
CA LYS A 753 -4.29 9.77 -20.67
C LYS A 753 -3.22 10.70 -20.13
N ASN A 754 -2.23 11.05 -20.96
CA ASN A 754 -1.33 12.17 -20.70
C ASN A 754 -1.66 13.30 -21.69
N VAL A 755 -1.93 14.49 -21.17
CA VAL A 755 -2.33 15.66 -21.94
C VAL A 755 -1.18 16.66 -21.94
N LEU A 756 -0.65 16.98 -23.12
CA LEU A 756 0.35 18.03 -23.29
C LEU A 756 -0.32 19.40 -23.11
N VAL A 757 0.25 20.23 -22.24
CA VAL A 757 -0.18 21.61 -21.98
C VAL A 757 0.98 22.57 -22.20
N GLU A 758 0.77 23.85 -21.93
CA GLU A 758 1.84 24.86 -22.01
C GLU A 758 2.84 24.71 -20.86
N ALA A 759 3.99 25.37 -21.00
CA ALA A 759 5.13 25.20 -20.09
C ALA A 759 4.84 25.52 -18.61
N GLY A 760 5.31 24.63 -17.73
CA GLY A 760 5.25 24.77 -16.27
C GLY A 760 3.83 24.67 -15.68
N PRO A 761 3.06 23.58 -15.94
CA PRO A 761 1.76 23.38 -15.30
C PRO A 761 1.95 23.24 -13.78
N ARG A 762 1.27 24.08 -13.01
CA ARG A 762 1.34 24.11 -11.55
C ARG A 762 -0.03 23.87 -10.91
N GLY A 763 -0.84 24.92 -10.77
CA GLY A 763 -2.19 24.82 -10.22
C GLY A 763 -3.17 24.22 -11.20
N VAL A 764 -4.11 23.43 -10.70
CA VAL A 764 -5.16 22.78 -11.49
C VAL A 764 -6.47 22.84 -10.73
N ALA A 765 -7.57 23.14 -11.44
CA ALA A 765 -8.89 23.22 -10.85
C ALA A 765 -9.93 22.64 -11.80
N TRP A 766 -10.78 21.76 -11.26
CA TRP A 766 -11.87 21.15 -12.02
C TRP A 766 -13.15 21.97 -11.87
N ASP A 767 -13.85 22.26 -12.97
CA ASP A 767 -15.14 22.95 -12.91
C ASP A 767 -16.13 22.14 -12.04
N PRO A 768 -16.81 22.76 -11.05
CA PRO A 768 -17.79 22.07 -10.20
C PRO A 768 -18.94 21.40 -10.97
N GLY A 769 -19.23 21.84 -12.20
CA GLY A 769 -20.24 21.25 -13.08
C GLY A 769 -19.73 20.12 -13.98
N ASN A 770 -18.45 19.74 -13.90
CA ASN A 770 -17.77 18.78 -14.77
C ASN A 770 -17.76 19.17 -16.26
N GLU A 771 -17.70 20.46 -16.59
CA GLU A 771 -17.58 20.91 -17.98
C GLU A 771 -16.14 20.93 -18.48
N ASP A 772 -15.25 21.54 -17.69
CA ASP A 772 -13.87 21.83 -18.03
C ASP A 772 -12.93 21.59 -16.84
N LEU A 773 -11.65 21.42 -17.14
CA LEU A 773 -10.53 21.45 -16.21
C LEU A 773 -9.59 22.57 -16.66
N MET A 774 -9.14 23.43 -15.73
CA MET A 774 -8.22 24.53 -16.04
C MET A 774 -6.88 24.32 -15.36
N VAL A 775 -5.79 24.61 -16.08
CA VAL A 775 -4.42 24.37 -15.63
C VAL A 775 -3.60 25.64 -15.79
N ALA A 776 -3.07 26.17 -14.69
CA ALA A 776 -2.18 27.32 -14.69
C ALA A 776 -0.78 26.89 -15.15
N CYS A 777 -0.36 27.39 -16.31
CA CYS A 777 0.96 27.14 -16.89
C CYS A 777 1.84 28.35 -16.57
N GLU A 778 2.55 28.27 -15.44
CA GLU A 778 3.23 29.39 -14.78
C GLU A 778 4.34 29.97 -15.66
N GLU A 779 5.15 29.14 -16.30
CA GLU A 779 6.29 29.59 -17.12
C GLU A 779 5.82 30.16 -18.46
N ALA A 780 4.71 29.65 -19.00
CA ALA A 780 4.13 30.11 -20.26
C ALA A 780 3.30 31.39 -20.14
N ASN A 781 3.00 31.87 -18.93
CA ASN A 781 2.02 32.94 -18.70
C ASN A 781 0.66 32.64 -19.34
N ALA A 782 0.20 31.39 -19.23
CA ALA A 782 -1.00 30.91 -19.89
C ALA A 782 -1.83 30.01 -18.98
N VAL A 783 -3.11 29.82 -19.33
CA VAL A 783 -3.97 28.79 -18.77
C VAL A 783 -4.45 27.90 -19.89
N ALA A 784 -4.27 26.59 -19.73
CA ALA A 784 -4.85 25.58 -20.62
C ALA A 784 -6.23 25.17 -20.09
N VAL A 785 -7.23 25.18 -20.98
CA VAL A 785 -8.59 24.70 -20.73
C VAL A 785 -8.73 23.35 -21.40
N ILE A 786 -8.91 22.32 -20.59
CA ILE A 786 -9.08 20.92 -20.99
C ILE A 786 -10.58 20.59 -20.90
N SER A 787 -11.14 20.01 -21.95
CA SER A 787 -12.54 19.57 -21.90
C SER A 787 -12.67 18.30 -21.04
N ALA A 788 -13.62 18.29 -20.10
CA ALA A 788 -13.92 17.08 -19.33
C ALA A 788 -14.53 15.95 -20.19
N TRP A 789 -15.03 16.26 -21.39
CA TRP A 789 -15.61 15.28 -22.32
C TRP A 789 -14.55 14.45 -23.05
N SER A 790 -13.53 15.12 -23.59
CA SER A 790 -12.49 14.47 -24.41
C SER A 790 -11.18 14.25 -23.65
N LEU A 791 -11.01 14.93 -22.50
CA LEU A 791 -9.74 15.04 -21.78
C LEU A 791 -8.63 15.56 -22.71
N GLU A 792 -8.93 16.59 -23.50
CA GLU A 792 -7.99 17.26 -24.41
C GLU A 792 -8.04 18.77 -24.21
N VAL A 793 -6.90 19.43 -24.44
CA VAL A 793 -6.84 20.89 -24.48
C VAL A 793 -7.75 21.39 -25.59
N ARG A 794 -8.81 22.10 -25.21
CA ARG A 794 -9.74 22.74 -26.15
C ARG A 794 -9.37 24.19 -26.42
N LYS A 795 -8.69 24.85 -25.47
CA LYS A 795 -8.32 26.26 -25.57
C LYS A 795 -7.11 26.57 -24.68
N THR A 796 -6.29 27.52 -25.11
CA THR A 796 -5.26 28.16 -24.28
C THR A 796 -5.55 29.66 -24.23
N VAL A 797 -5.53 30.25 -23.04
CA VAL A 797 -5.70 31.70 -22.82
C VAL A 797 -4.43 32.30 -22.21
N SER A 798 -4.05 33.49 -22.64
CA SER A 798 -2.83 34.19 -22.20
C SER A 798 -3.02 35.69 -21.93
N ALA A 799 -4.22 36.22 -22.19
CA ALA A 799 -4.50 37.64 -22.00
C ALA A 799 -4.58 38.00 -20.51
N ASN A 800 -3.85 39.05 -20.11
CA ASN A 800 -3.77 39.54 -18.72
C ASN A 800 -3.30 38.46 -17.71
N LEU A 801 -2.40 37.58 -18.14
CA LEU A 801 -1.79 36.57 -17.27
C LEU A 801 -0.30 36.86 -17.12
N THR A 802 0.22 36.70 -15.91
CA THR A 802 1.64 36.85 -15.61
C THR A 802 2.01 35.88 -14.50
N GLN A 803 2.64 34.77 -14.89
CA GLN A 803 2.95 33.64 -14.03
C GLN A 803 1.72 33.20 -13.22
N PRO A 804 0.63 32.78 -13.88
CA PRO A 804 -0.52 32.24 -13.18
C PRO A 804 -0.08 30.96 -12.47
N PHE A 805 -0.47 30.77 -11.22
CA PHE A 805 0.00 29.62 -10.45
C PHE A 805 -1.09 28.85 -9.70
N ASP A 806 -2.26 29.44 -9.52
CA ASP A 806 -3.40 28.82 -8.84
C ASP A 806 -4.73 29.34 -9.42
N ILE A 807 -5.79 28.55 -9.32
CA ILE A 807 -7.09 28.82 -9.98
C ILE A 807 -8.24 28.37 -9.06
N ALA A 808 -9.26 29.21 -8.92
CA ALA A 808 -10.54 28.83 -8.32
C ALA A 808 -11.68 28.96 -9.35
N ILE A 809 -12.44 27.89 -9.58
CA ILE A 809 -13.58 27.86 -10.51
C ILE A 809 -14.87 27.81 -9.70
N THR A 810 -15.75 28.79 -9.96
CA THR A 810 -17.07 28.89 -9.35
C THR A 810 -18.14 28.26 -10.25
N PRO A 811 -19.22 27.68 -9.70
CA PRO A 811 -20.21 26.91 -10.46
C PRO A 811 -20.92 27.66 -11.59
N ARG A 812 -21.27 26.96 -12.68
CA ARG A 812 -22.08 27.53 -13.78
C ARG A 812 -23.46 27.99 -13.29
N GLN A 813 -23.69 29.30 -13.33
CA GLN A 813 -24.89 29.95 -12.78
C GLN A 813 -26.10 29.88 -13.73
N SER A 814 -26.63 28.68 -14.03
CA SER A 814 -27.72 28.52 -15.00
C SER A 814 -29.08 29.00 -14.48
N ASN A 815 -29.43 28.71 -13.22
CA ASN A 815 -30.70 29.09 -12.59
C ASN A 815 -30.56 29.72 -11.18
N PHE A 816 -29.33 29.78 -10.65
CA PHE A 816 -28.94 30.46 -9.42
C PHE A 816 -27.94 31.59 -9.69
N GLY A 817 -27.43 32.25 -8.64
CA GLY A 817 -26.47 33.34 -8.77
C GLY A 817 -27.06 34.51 -9.59
N PHE A 818 -26.33 34.97 -10.59
CA PHE A 818 -26.82 35.97 -11.56
C PHE A 818 -27.59 35.37 -12.73
N ARG A 819 -27.83 34.04 -12.77
CA ARG A 819 -28.51 33.36 -13.88
C ARG A 819 -27.89 33.64 -15.24
N ARG A 820 -26.56 33.87 -15.26
CA ARG A 820 -25.81 34.18 -16.48
C ARG A 820 -25.57 32.97 -17.36
N ASN A 821 -25.81 31.78 -16.83
CA ASN A 821 -25.56 30.50 -17.47
C ASN A 821 -24.13 30.42 -18.02
N VAL A 822 -23.16 30.87 -17.23
CA VAL A 822 -21.71 30.75 -17.40
C VAL A 822 -21.10 30.42 -16.03
N TYR A 823 -19.92 29.83 -16.03
CA TYR A 823 -19.08 29.71 -14.85
C TYR A 823 -17.99 30.78 -14.91
N PHE A 824 -17.44 31.15 -13.75
CA PHE A 824 -16.30 32.07 -13.66
C PHE A 824 -15.11 31.34 -13.04
N ALA A 825 -13.92 31.54 -13.61
CA ALA A 825 -12.68 31.11 -13.01
C ALA A 825 -11.82 32.32 -12.63
N TYR A 826 -11.27 32.30 -11.42
CA TYR A 826 -10.40 33.30 -10.85
C TYR A 826 -8.97 32.77 -10.89
N ILE A 827 -8.13 33.40 -11.70
CA ILE A 827 -6.76 32.98 -11.97
C ILE A 827 -5.82 33.88 -11.18
N LEU A 828 -5.06 33.30 -10.26
CA LEU A 828 -4.17 34.02 -9.35
C LEU A 828 -2.76 34.12 -9.95
N ASN A 829 -2.29 35.34 -10.16
CA ASN A 829 -0.99 35.65 -10.75
C ASN A 829 0.06 35.95 -9.66
N ARG A 830 1.34 35.65 -9.92
CA ARG A 830 2.45 36.03 -9.00
C ARG A 830 2.55 37.54 -8.76
N THR A 831 2.04 38.36 -9.68
CA THR A 831 2.02 39.83 -9.55
C THR A 831 1.06 40.35 -8.47
N GLY A 832 0.16 39.48 -8.00
CA GLY A 832 -0.92 39.82 -7.08
C GLY A 832 -2.26 40.09 -7.75
N ASP A 833 -2.32 40.07 -9.08
CA ASP A 833 -3.52 40.34 -9.84
C ASP A 833 -4.39 39.07 -9.96
N VAL A 834 -5.71 39.24 -9.91
CA VAL A 834 -6.67 38.14 -10.12
C VAL A 834 -7.39 38.34 -11.45
N SER A 835 -7.07 37.50 -12.42
CA SER A 835 -7.66 37.55 -13.76
C SER A 835 -8.91 36.69 -13.80
N ILE A 836 -9.99 37.20 -14.41
CA ILE A 836 -11.31 36.56 -14.36
C ILE A 836 -11.66 36.05 -15.73
N TYR A 837 -11.80 34.74 -15.83
CA TYR A 837 -12.27 34.03 -17.01
C TYR A 837 -13.78 33.81 -16.93
N GLU A 838 -14.46 34.00 -18.05
CA GLU A 838 -15.88 33.70 -18.21
C GLU A 838 -16.06 32.62 -19.27
N SER A 839 -16.77 31.55 -18.92
CA SER A 839 -17.01 30.43 -19.83
C SER A 839 -17.97 30.76 -20.98
N GLY A 840 -17.95 29.92 -22.02
CA GLY A 840 -18.79 30.04 -23.19
C GLY A 840 -20.26 29.65 -23.02
N PRO A 841 -21.02 29.57 -24.14
CA PRO A 841 -20.51 29.54 -25.52
C PRO A 841 -20.28 30.94 -26.12
N ASN A 842 -19.21 31.06 -26.91
CA ASN A 842 -18.80 32.27 -27.62
C ASN A 842 -19.18 32.29 -29.12
N THR A 843 -20.08 31.39 -29.53
CA THR A 843 -20.52 31.24 -30.92
C THR A 843 -21.56 32.32 -31.31
N VAL A 844 -22.05 32.28 -32.55
CA VAL A 844 -23.17 33.13 -33.00
C VAL A 844 -24.40 32.82 -32.13
N ASN A 845 -24.97 33.86 -31.50
CA ASN A 845 -26.02 33.76 -30.46
C ASN A 845 -25.55 33.18 -29.12
N GLY A 846 -24.25 33.00 -28.93
CA GLY A 846 -23.64 32.71 -27.64
C GLY A 846 -23.84 33.85 -26.65
N TRP A 847 -23.57 33.57 -25.37
CA TRP A 847 -23.79 34.49 -24.26
C TRP A 847 -22.63 34.57 -23.27
N GLY A 848 -21.49 33.94 -23.57
CA GLY A 848 -20.29 33.99 -22.73
C GLY A 848 -19.03 34.06 -23.57
N TYR A 849 -18.02 34.82 -23.12
CA TYR A 849 -16.83 35.10 -23.94
C TYR A 849 -15.92 33.89 -24.17
N ASP A 850 -16.00 32.88 -23.30
CA ASP A 850 -15.05 31.75 -23.25
C ASP A 850 -13.59 32.26 -23.12
N ASP A 851 -13.36 33.40 -22.45
CA ASP A 851 -12.07 34.09 -22.38
C ASP A 851 -11.95 34.92 -21.11
N VAL A 852 -10.74 35.47 -20.85
CA VAL A 852 -10.49 36.42 -19.76
C VAL A 852 -11.22 37.74 -20.05
N ILE A 853 -12.17 38.09 -19.19
CA ILE A 853 -13.02 39.29 -19.33
C ILE A 853 -12.45 40.51 -18.60
N GLY A 854 -11.44 40.32 -17.75
CA GLY A 854 -10.68 41.38 -17.11
C GLY A 854 -9.92 40.94 -15.86
N VAL A 855 -9.41 41.92 -15.11
CA VAL A 855 -8.62 41.73 -13.88
C VAL A 855 -9.32 42.43 -12.71
N ALA A 856 -9.46 41.76 -11.56
CA ALA A 856 -10.01 42.38 -10.36
C ALA A 856 -9.21 43.65 -9.98
N ASN A 857 -9.89 44.67 -9.44
CA ASN A 857 -9.25 45.94 -9.08
C ASN A 857 -8.33 45.81 -7.85
N GLN A 858 -8.56 44.79 -7.03
CA GLN A 858 -7.77 44.49 -5.85
C GLN A 858 -6.46 43.83 -6.25
N ARG A 859 -5.38 44.23 -5.59
CA ARG A 859 -4.06 43.62 -5.76
C ARG A 859 -3.62 43.01 -4.44
N PHE A 860 -3.28 41.73 -4.48
CA PHE A 860 -2.90 40.93 -3.31
C PHE A 860 -1.37 40.79 -3.24
N LEU A 861 -0.74 41.12 -2.12
CA LEU A 861 0.73 41.01 -2.03
C LEU A 861 1.15 39.57 -1.74
N ASN A 862 2.18 39.08 -2.43
CA ASN A 862 2.76 37.75 -2.22
C ASN A 862 1.70 36.63 -2.04
N PRO A 863 0.73 36.50 -2.97
CA PRO A 863 -0.39 35.57 -2.83
C PRO A 863 0.09 34.13 -2.64
N LYS A 864 -0.64 33.35 -1.84
CA LYS A 864 -0.31 31.97 -1.47
C LYS A 864 -1.24 30.93 -2.10
N GLY A 865 -2.54 31.21 -2.14
CA GLY A 865 -3.53 30.30 -2.71
C GLY A 865 -4.91 30.96 -2.87
N ILE A 866 -5.80 30.30 -3.61
CA ILE A 866 -7.18 30.72 -3.84
C ILE A 866 -8.14 29.53 -3.75
N GLN A 867 -9.32 29.73 -3.14
CA GLN A 867 -10.37 28.69 -3.06
C GLN A 867 -11.75 29.30 -3.30
N PRO A 868 -12.71 28.60 -3.93
CA PRO A 868 -14.09 29.04 -3.98
C PRO A 868 -14.70 29.26 -2.59
N ASP A 869 -15.48 30.32 -2.43
CA ASP A 869 -16.36 30.46 -1.27
C ASP A 869 -17.62 29.61 -1.49
N ILE A 870 -17.67 28.46 -0.81
CA ILE A 870 -18.75 27.47 -0.97
C ILE A 870 -20.13 28.07 -0.62
N LEU A 871 -20.18 29.09 0.24
CA LEU A 871 -21.43 29.77 0.63
C LEU A 871 -21.88 30.82 -0.40
N GLU A 872 -20.96 31.37 -1.18
CA GLU A 872 -21.25 32.46 -2.11
C GLU A 872 -21.57 31.96 -3.53
N LEU A 873 -22.83 31.58 -3.73
CA LEU A 873 -23.36 31.13 -5.02
C LEU A 873 -23.34 32.20 -6.13
N ARG A 874 -22.99 33.45 -5.83
CA ARG A 874 -22.76 34.52 -6.82
C ARG A 874 -21.30 34.62 -7.27
N SER A 875 -20.54 33.54 -7.11
CA SER A 875 -19.14 33.41 -7.52
C SER A 875 -18.18 34.20 -6.62
N GLY A 876 -18.14 33.87 -5.34
CA GLY A 876 -17.11 34.37 -4.41
C GLY A 876 -15.89 33.47 -4.32
N VAL A 877 -14.74 34.04 -3.94
CA VAL A 877 -13.48 33.33 -3.72
C VAL A 877 -12.74 33.90 -2.51
N TRP A 878 -12.00 33.03 -1.82
CA TRP A 878 -11.03 33.41 -0.80
C TRP A 878 -9.63 33.45 -1.41
N VAL A 879 -8.87 34.49 -1.10
CA VAL A 879 -7.46 34.65 -1.51
C VAL A 879 -6.61 34.76 -0.25
N LEU A 880 -5.58 33.93 -0.14
CA LEU A 880 -4.58 33.99 0.92
C LEU A 880 -3.37 34.79 0.45
N HIS A 881 -2.91 35.75 1.24
CA HIS A 881 -1.87 36.70 0.84
C HIS A 881 -1.21 37.38 2.04
N GLU A 882 -0.33 38.33 1.77
CA GLU A 882 0.23 39.26 2.75
C GLU A 882 -0.38 40.66 2.56
N GLY A 883 -0.41 41.46 3.63
CA GLY A 883 -0.98 42.81 3.67
C GLY A 883 -2.51 42.81 3.58
N PRO A 884 -3.24 42.90 4.70
CA PRO A 884 -4.70 42.97 4.68
C PRO A 884 -5.18 44.18 3.88
N LEU A 885 -6.36 44.06 3.27
CA LEU A 885 -6.94 45.06 2.39
C LEU A 885 -8.16 45.72 3.03
N ASN A 886 -8.26 47.04 2.92
CA ASN A 886 -9.42 47.77 3.38
C ASN A 886 -10.66 47.37 2.57
N PRO A 887 -11.75 46.86 3.19
CA PRO A 887 -12.91 46.37 2.44
C PRO A 887 -13.63 47.45 1.60
N THR A 888 -13.48 48.73 1.96
CA THR A 888 -14.15 49.85 1.27
C THR A 888 -13.32 50.39 0.10
N THR A 889 -12.01 50.53 0.29
CA THR A 889 -11.13 51.16 -0.73
C THR A 889 -10.37 50.14 -1.58
N GLY A 890 -10.28 48.89 -1.14
CA GLY A 890 -9.45 47.85 -1.78
C GLY A 890 -7.95 48.11 -1.71
N GLN A 891 -7.51 49.11 -0.95
CA GLN A 891 -6.11 49.43 -0.72
C GLN A 891 -5.60 48.71 0.52
N LEU A 892 -4.27 48.60 0.66
CA LEU A 892 -3.63 48.02 1.84
C LEU A 892 -4.03 48.74 3.12
N ASP A 893 -4.34 47.97 4.16
CA ASP A 893 -4.85 48.39 5.48
C ASP A 893 -4.13 47.64 6.61
N GLY A 894 -2.80 47.60 6.53
CA GLY A 894 -1.93 46.87 7.46
C GLY A 894 -0.47 46.89 7.01
N LEU A 895 0.38 46.11 7.68
CA LEU A 895 1.78 45.98 7.28
C LEU A 895 1.89 45.04 6.07
N VAL A 896 2.82 45.33 5.15
CA VAL A 896 3.02 44.53 3.93
C VAL A 896 3.49 43.09 4.19
N SER A 897 4.01 42.82 5.39
CA SER A 897 4.46 41.49 5.83
C SER A 897 3.42 40.75 6.67
N GLU A 898 2.30 41.41 6.99
CA GLU A 898 1.24 40.85 7.82
C GLU A 898 0.47 39.79 7.04
N GLY A 899 0.18 38.65 7.65
CA GLY A 899 -0.68 37.63 7.05
C GLY A 899 -2.09 38.13 6.77
N ALA A 900 -2.69 37.69 5.66
CA ALA A 900 -4.05 38.08 5.31
C ALA A 900 -4.83 37.01 4.56
N ALA A 901 -6.14 36.99 4.81
CA ALA A 901 -7.12 36.19 4.07
C ALA A 901 -8.31 37.08 3.66
N THR A 902 -8.55 37.21 2.36
CA THR A 902 -9.55 38.13 1.81
C THR A 902 -10.59 37.40 0.99
N ASN A 903 -11.86 37.66 1.26
CA ASN A 903 -12.99 37.14 0.50
C ASN A 903 -13.44 38.17 -0.54
N LEU A 904 -13.27 37.82 -1.82
CA LEU A 904 -13.65 38.59 -2.98
C LEU A 904 -15.01 38.11 -3.48
N VAL A 905 -15.97 39.02 -3.64
CA VAL A 905 -17.34 38.68 -4.07
C VAL A 905 -17.87 39.62 -5.15
N VAL A 906 -18.82 39.12 -5.92
CA VAL A 906 -19.59 39.94 -6.85
C VAL A 906 -20.82 40.50 -6.13
N THR A 907 -20.81 41.81 -5.86
CA THR A 907 -21.85 42.49 -5.09
C THR A 907 -23.07 42.86 -5.92
N SER A 908 -22.87 43.15 -7.21
CA SER A 908 -23.94 43.45 -8.16
C SER A 908 -23.54 43.06 -9.57
N GLY A 909 -24.53 42.81 -10.42
CA GLY A 909 -24.34 42.57 -11.83
C GLY A 909 -25.66 42.37 -12.56
N VAL A 910 -25.63 42.51 -13.89
CA VAL A 910 -26.79 42.18 -14.74
C VAL A 910 -27.17 40.71 -14.56
N VAL A 911 -28.46 40.48 -14.31
CA VAL A 911 -29.07 39.15 -14.12
C VAL A 911 -29.58 38.62 -15.47
N GLY A 912 -29.39 37.33 -15.70
CA GLY A 912 -29.76 36.63 -16.93
C GLY A 912 -28.57 36.43 -17.87
N ALA A 913 -28.70 35.49 -18.79
CA ALA A 913 -27.72 35.30 -19.87
C ALA A 913 -27.64 36.57 -20.73
N ILE A 914 -26.43 37.03 -21.01
CA ILE A 914 -26.16 38.26 -21.77
C ILE A 914 -25.67 37.85 -23.17
N PRO A 915 -26.52 37.93 -24.22
CA PRO A 915 -26.11 37.55 -25.57
C PRO A 915 -24.94 38.39 -26.07
N LEU A 916 -24.01 37.80 -26.81
CA LEU A 916 -22.85 38.48 -27.42
C LEU A 916 -23.21 39.34 -28.64
N SER A 917 -24.44 39.86 -28.72
CA SER A 917 -24.92 40.65 -29.85
C SER A 917 -24.33 42.07 -29.86
N VAL A 918 -24.58 42.85 -30.92
CA VAL A 918 -24.07 44.22 -31.06
C VAL A 918 -24.52 45.16 -29.91
N GLN A 919 -25.60 44.82 -29.18
CA GLN A 919 -26.03 45.55 -27.97
C GLN A 919 -25.14 45.25 -26.75
N ALA A 920 -24.38 44.16 -26.73
CA ALA A 920 -23.44 43.83 -25.65
C ALA A 920 -22.29 44.84 -25.56
N PHE A 921 -21.93 45.51 -26.66
CA PHE A 921 -20.93 46.60 -26.67
C PHE A 921 -21.37 47.86 -25.92
N SER A 922 -22.65 47.95 -25.52
CA SER A 922 -23.17 49.04 -24.69
C SER A 922 -23.14 48.75 -23.18
N ILE A 923 -22.74 47.52 -22.81
CA ILE A 923 -22.56 47.11 -21.41
C ILE A 923 -21.13 47.49 -20.99
N PRO A 924 -20.93 48.24 -19.88
CA PRO A 924 -19.61 48.67 -19.41
C PRO A 924 -18.65 47.49 -19.12
N ASN A 925 -17.37 47.83 -18.85
CA ASN A 925 -16.32 46.87 -18.49
C ASN A 925 -16.79 45.84 -17.45
N PHE A 926 -16.28 44.60 -17.53
CA PHE A 926 -16.64 43.46 -16.67
C PHE A 926 -18.08 42.96 -16.79
N ARG A 927 -18.76 43.20 -17.91
CA ARG A 927 -20.17 42.80 -18.08
C ARG A 927 -21.05 43.36 -16.95
N ASP A 928 -20.75 44.59 -16.54
CA ASP A 928 -21.42 45.32 -15.45
C ASP A 928 -21.39 44.59 -14.09
N MET A 929 -20.40 43.72 -13.84
CA MET A 929 -20.17 43.12 -12.53
C MET A 929 -19.36 44.06 -11.64
N ASN A 930 -19.83 44.27 -10.41
CA ASN A 930 -19.10 44.99 -9.38
C ASN A 930 -18.47 44.03 -8.39
N ILE A 931 -17.14 43.98 -8.39
CA ILE A 931 -16.35 43.12 -7.52
C ILE A 931 -15.88 43.93 -6.32
N ALA A 932 -16.13 43.40 -5.13
CA ALA A 932 -15.73 44.03 -3.88
C ALA A 932 -15.17 43.01 -2.88
N ILE A 933 -14.54 43.54 -1.84
CA ILE A 933 -14.08 42.76 -0.70
C ILE A 933 -15.23 42.65 0.29
N LYS A 934 -15.68 41.42 0.57
CA LYS A 934 -16.66 41.16 1.64
C LYS A 934 -15.99 41.30 3.01
N ILE A 935 -14.80 40.72 3.14
CA ILE A 935 -13.96 40.79 4.33
C ILE A 935 -12.50 40.60 3.95
N SER A 936 -11.60 41.26 4.68
CA SER A 936 -10.16 40.99 4.69
C SER A 936 -9.74 40.87 6.14
N MET A 937 -9.16 39.72 6.50
CA MET A 937 -8.65 39.44 7.85
C MET A 937 -7.15 39.68 7.86
N GLY A 938 -6.63 40.34 8.91
CA GLY A 938 -5.20 40.49 9.17
C GLY A 938 -4.74 39.65 10.36
N GLU A 939 -3.58 39.98 10.93
CA GLU A 939 -3.03 39.33 12.14
C GLU A 939 -3.76 39.76 13.43
N ASP A 940 -4.76 40.64 13.33
CA ASP A 940 -5.75 40.85 14.39
C ASP A 940 -6.63 39.60 14.63
N ARG A 941 -6.71 38.73 13.62
CA ARG A 941 -7.53 37.49 13.62
C ARG A 941 -6.73 36.25 13.24
N LEU A 942 -5.59 36.41 12.58
CA LEU A 942 -4.69 35.34 12.19
C LEU A 942 -3.45 35.35 13.07
N SER A 943 -2.85 34.19 13.30
CA SER A 943 -1.60 34.04 14.04
C SER A 943 -0.35 34.37 13.21
N GLY A 944 -0.48 34.51 11.89
CA GLY A 944 0.59 34.81 10.94
C GLY A 944 0.12 34.69 9.48
N VAL A 945 1.05 34.44 8.55
CA VAL A 945 0.75 34.33 7.11
C VAL A 945 0.12 32.97 6.76
N PRO A 946 -1.15 32.92 6.33
CA PRO A 946 -1.78 31.66 5.93
C PRO A 946 -1.29 31.23 4.54
N VAL A 947 -1.02 29.93 4.36
CA VAL A 947 -0.54 29.38 3.08
C VAL A 947 -1.55 28.48 2.38
N ASP A 948 -2.47 27.87 3.13
CA ASP A 948 -3.54 27.04 2.60
C ASP A 948 -4.76 27.09 3.51
N MET A 949 -5.93 26.69 2.98
CA MET A 949 -7.19 26.74 3.72
C MET A 949 -8.10 25.55 3.45
N ALA A 950 -8.99 25.27 4.40
CA ALA A 950 -10.01 24.24 4.30
C ALA A 950 -11.28 24.66 5.07
N PHE A 951 -12.39 24.00 4.80
CA PHE A 951 -13.66 24.24 5.49
C PHE A 951 -14.12 22.99 6.23
N ASP A 952 -14.81 23.15 7.37
CA ASP A 952 -15.50 22.00 7.94
C ASP A 952 -16.60 21.50 6.98
N ASN A 953 -16.85 20.19 6.98
CA ASN A 953 -17.91 19.60 6.15
C ASN A 953 -19.00 18.98 7.02
N MET A 954 -19.17 19.40 8.28
CA MET A 954 -20.09 18.74 9.20
C MET A 954 -21.53 18.75 8.68
N LEU A 955 -21.97 19.90 8.15
CA LEU A 955 -23.27 20.03 7.50
C LEU A 955 -23.07 20.13 5.99
N ASN A 956 -23.42 19.05 5.28
CA ASN A 956 -23.32 18.99 3.84
C ASN A 956 -24.42 18.16 3.19
N LEU A 957 -24.65 18.44 1.91
CA LEU A 957 -25.62 17.81 1.00
C LEU A 957 -24.94 16.83 0.05
N GLY A 958 -23.84 16.19 0.46
CA GLY A 958 -23.07 15.22 -0.33
C GLY A 958 -23.90 14.03 -0.82
N ALA A 959 -25.00 13.72 -0.15
CA ALA A 959 -25.93 12.65 -0.52
C ALA A 959 -27.05 13.09 -1.49
N VAL A 960 -26.92 14.26 -2.11
CA VAL A 960 -27.81 14.75 -3.17
C VAL A 960 -27.06 14.72 -4.49
N ILE A 961 -27.72 14.40 -5.61
CA ILE A 961 -27.09 14.37 -6.93
C ILE A 961 -26.43 15.72 -7.27
N ASN A 962 -25.26 15.67 -7.92
CA ASN A 962 -24.55 16.88 -8.37
C ASN A 962 -25.47 17.75 -9.24
N PHE A 963 -25.36 19.06 -9.09
CA PHE A 963 -25.97 19.98 -10.05
C PHE A 963 -25.26 19.85 -11.40
N SER A 964 -26.02 19.66 -12.47
CA SER A 964 -25.48 19.52 -13.83
C SER A 964 -26.24 20.36 -14.84
N THR A 965 -25.58 20.61 -15.95
CA THR A 965 -26.14 21.34 -17.09
C THR A 965 -25.89 20.55 -18.36
N GLN A 966 -26.41 21.03 -19.50
CA GLN A 966 -26.10 20.44 -20.81
C GLN A 966 -24.60 20.48 -21.19
N PHE A 967 -23.78 21.23 -20.45
CA PHE A 967 -22.34 21.34 -20.67
C PHE A 967 -21.54 20.32 -19.83
N SER A 968 -22.16 19.74 -18.80
CA SER A 968 -21.53 18.78 -17.90
C SER A 968 -21.20 17.48 -18.62
N ALA A 969 -19.96 17.01 -18.52
CA ALA A 969 -19.52 15.74 -19.06
C ALA A 969 -20.07 14.55 -18.26
N GLY A 970 -20.58 13.55 -18.99
CA GLY A 970 -21.10 12.32 -18.42
C GLY A 970 -22.38 12.51 -17.60
N SER A 971 -22.73 11.46 -16.85
CA SER A 971 -23.88 11.49 -15.94
C SER A 971 -23.41 11.89 -14.54
N PRO A 972 -24.12 12.78 -13.83
CA PRO A 972 -23.82 13.12 -12.45
C PRO A 972 -23.78 11.88 -11.55
N ILE A 973 -22.72 11.73 -10.76
CA ILE A 973 -22.70 10.71 -9.71
C ILE A 973 -23.80 11.00 -8.67
N PRO A 974 -24.57 10.00 -8.22
CA PRO A 974 -25.73 10.23 -7.37
C PRO A 974 -25.39 10.52 -5.90
N LEU A 975 -24.24 10.07 -5.39
CA LEU A 975 -23.78 10.28 -4.01
C LEU A 975 -22.31 10.69 -3.99
N ASN A 976 -21.94 11.50 -2.99
CA ASN A 976 -20.57 11.90 -2.65
C ASN A 976 -19.79 12.61 -3.77
N GLY A 977 -20.42 13.10 -4.84
CA GLY A 977 -19.70 13.84 -5.88
C GLY A 977 -19.02 15.10 -5.35
N LYS A 978 -17.99 15.62 -6.05
CA LYS A 978 -17.24 16.81 -5.60
C LYS A 978 -17.85 18.15 -6.00
N ALA A 979 -19.02 18.16 -6.65
CA ALA A 979 -19.67 19.39 -7.07
C ALA A 979 -19.98 20.32 -5.87
N LEU A 980 -19.68 21.61 -6.02
CA LEU A 980 -19.91 22.63 -4.99
C LEU A 980 -21.39 23.04 -4.85
N VAL A 981 -22.27 22.59 -5.76
CA VAL A 981 -23.69 22.94 -5.80
C VAL A 981 -24.53 21.68 -6.02
N ARG A 982 -25.67 21.62 -5.32
CA ARG A 982 -26.64 20.51 -5.37
C ARG A 982 -27.98 20.97 -5.92
N SER A 983 -28.71 20.05 -6.56
CA SER A 983 -30.08 20.27 -7.02
C SER A 983 -31.10 20.01 -5.91
N THR A 984 -31.80 21.03 -5.43
CA THR A 984 -32.80 20.87 -4.34
C THR A 984 -34.19 20.50 -4.83
N VAL A 985 -34.97 19.92 -3.92
CA VAL A 985 -36.29 19.33 -4.19
C VAL A 985 -37.31 20.40 -4.56
N ASN A 986 -38.07 20.16 -5.63
CA ASN A 986 -39.30 20.89 -6.03
C ASN A 986 -39.19 22.21 -6.81
N THR A 987 -38.00 22.77 -7.08
CA THR A 987 -37.93 24.13 -7.71
C THR A 987 -36.89 24.34 -8.81
N ASN A 988 -36.13 23.32 -9.24
CA ASN A 988 -34.91 23.54 -10.04
C ASN A 988 -34.00 24.60 -9.39
N SER A 989 -33.96 24.70 -8.06
CA SER A 989 -33.11 25.67 -7.36
C SER A 989 -31.86 24.99 -6.81
N ALA A 990 -30.74 25.69 -6.94
CA ALA A 990 -29.42 25.23 -6.52
C ALA A 990 -29.13 25.68 -5.08
N ALA A 991 -28.51 24.81 -4.29
CA ALA A 991 -28.03 25.09 -2.94
C ALA A 991 -26.51 24.81 -2.86
N PRO A 992 -25.78 25.52 -1.97
CA PRO A 992 -24.38 25.19 -1.71
C PRO A 992 -24.27 23.77 -1.18
N VAL A 993 -23.19 23.07 -1.52
CA VAL A 993 -23.00 21.68 -1.08
C VAL A 993 -22.76 21.55 0.41
N SER A 994 -22.15 22.55 1.04
CA SER A 994 -21.86 22.53 2.48
C SER A 994 -22.11 23.90 3.08
N VAL A 995 -22.43 23.92 4.36
CA VAL A 995 -22.60 25.13 5.16
C VAL A 995 -21.56 25.11 6.27
N PRO A 996 -20.30 25.45 5.97
CA PRO A 996 -19.25 25.45 6.98
C PRO A 996 -19.52 26.52 8.04
N ARG A 997 -19.27 26.14 9.28
CA ARG A 997 -19.24 27.02 10.45
C ARG A 997 -17.80 27.49 10.74
N PHE A 998 -16.81 26.69 10.38
CA PHE A 998 -15.40 26.94 10.63
C PHE A 998 -14.60 26.90 9.33
N ALA A 999 -13.69 27.87 9.18
CA ALA A 999 -12.61 27.84 8.22
C ALA A 999 -11.29 27.59 8.94
N PHE A 1000 -10.42 26.79 8.31
CA PHE A 1000 -9.11 26.42 8.82
C PHE A 1000 -8.05 27.07 7.94
N PHE A 1001 -7.03 27.67 8.54
CA PHE A 1001 -5.92 28.29 7.83
C PHE A 1001 -4.60 27.74 8.33
N ALA A 1002 -3.79 27.15 7.45
CA ALA A 1002 -2.46 26.68 7.80
C ALA A 1002 -1.50 27.86 7.87
N VAL A 1003 -0.89 28.06 9.03
CA VAL A 1003 0.09 29.11 9.29
C VAL A 1003 1.40 28.45 9.71
N PRO A 1004 2.34 28.21 8.77
CA PRO A 1004 3.58 27.50 9.07
C PRO A 1004 4.54 28.31 9.94
N ASN A 1005 4.51 29.64 9.82
CA ASN A 1005 5.38 30.56 10.55
C ASN A 1005 4.52 31.57 11.33
N PRO A 1006 3.86 31.15 12.43
CA PRO A 1006 3.12 32.08 13.27
C PRO A 1006 4.07 33.04 13.99
N GLN A 1007 3.51 34.13 14.55
CA GLN A 1007 4.28 35.07 15.37
C GLN A 1007 4.98 34.39 16.57
N GLN A 1008 4.43 33.27 17.06
CA GLN A 1008 5.00 32.45 18.13
C GLN A 1008 4.83 30.95 17.78
N GLY A 1009 5.92 30.19 17.84
CA GLY A 1009 5.93 28.75 17.57
C GLY A 1009 6.47 28.37 16.18
N THR A 1010 6.23 27.13 15.78
CA THR A 1010 6.81 26.45 14.60
C THR A 1010 5.75 25.99 13.58
N GLY A 1011 4.47 26.37 13.79
CA GLY A 1011 3.35 26.08 12.90
C GLY A 1011 2.05 25.83 13.66
N VAL A 1012 0.95 26.42 13.18
CA VAL A 1012 -0.39 26.26 13.75
C VAL A 1012 -1.46 26.22 12.65
N VAL A 1013 -2.64 25.69 12.98
CA VAL A 1013 -3.85 25.88 12.17
C VAL A 1013 -4.79 26.81 12.91
N ASP A 1014 -4.99 28.01 12.36
CA ASP A 1014 -6.00 28.95 12.86
C ASP A 1014 -7.40 28.45 12.49
N VAL A 1015 -8.32 28.51 13.44
CA VAL A 1015 -9.73 28.18 13.23
C VAL A 1015 -10.54 29.46 13.32
N ILE A 1016 -11.23 29.83 12.25
CA ILE A 1016 -12.04 31.05 12.18
C ILE A 1016 -13.52 30.68 12.15
N LEU A 1017 -14.30 31.35 12.99
CA LEU A 1017 -15.75 31.19 13.02
C LEU A 1017 -16.41 31.99 11.87
N MET A 1018 -17.01 31.29 10.92
CA MET A 1018 -17.60 31.87 9.71
C MET A 1018 -19.03 32.41 9.90
N ASP A 1019 -19.78 31.88 10.88
CA ASP A 1019 -21.16 32.27 11.18
C ASP A 1019 -21.26 33.53 12.09
N GLY A 1020 -20.17 34.30 12.17
CA GLY A 1020 -20.06 35.46 13.05
C GLY A 1020 -19.14 36.56 12.50
N PRO A 1021 -18.49 37.34 13.37
CA PRO A 1021 -17.62 38.44 12.96
C PRO A 1021 -16.27 38.01 12.36
N PHE A 1022 -16.07 36.72 12.02
CA PHE A 1022 -14.80 36.15 11.54
C PHE A 1022 -13.65 36.37 12.53
N LEU A 1023 -13.89 35.97 13.78
CA LEU A 1023 -12.87 35.96 14.83
C LEU A 1023 -12.25 34.58 14.94
N ARG A 1024 -11.00 34.53 15.40
CA ARG A 1024 -10.34 33.28 15.78
C ARG A 1024 -11.12 32.61 16.90
N PHE A 1025 -11.45 31.35 16.68
CA PHE A 1025 -12.13 30.49 17.63
C PHE A 1025 -11.08 29.87 18.56
N ASP A 1026 -11.40 29.82 19.85
CA ASP A 1026 -10.52 29.18 20.82
C ASP A 1026 -10.65 27.65 20.74
N THR A 1027 -9.60 27.00 20.27
CA THR A 1027 -9.60 25.55 20.02
C THR A 1027 -9.25 24.71 21.24
N ASN A 1028 -8.87 25.32 22.36
CA ASN A 1028 -8.44 24.57 23.54
C ASN A 1028 -8.92 25.22 24.85
N ALA A 1029 -10.06 24.72 25.35
CA ALA A 1029 -10.67 25.19 26.59
C ALA A 1029 -9.86 24.95 27.88
N PHE A 1030 -8.75 24.21 27.83
CA PHE A 1030 -7.89 23.96 28.99
C PHE A 1030 -6.84 25.06 29.21
N GLN A 1031 -6.63 25.93 28.22
CA GLN A 1031 -5.60 26.96 28.26
C GLN A 1031 -6.24 28.35 28.21
N ASP A 1032 -5.65 29.29 28.96
CA ASP A 1032 -6.15 30.66 28.98
C ASP A 1032 -5.90 31.38 27.64
N GLY A 1033 -6.95 32.02 27.11
CA GLY A 1033 -6.88 32.83 25.89
C GLY A 1033 -7.13 32.03 24.60
N ILE A 1034 -7.26 32.73 23.48
CA ILE A 1034 -7.67 32.12 22.20
C ILE A 1034 -6.52 31.30 21.62
N GLN A 1035 -6.64 29.97 21.64
CA GLN A 1035 -5.65 29.06 21.06
C GLN A 1035 -5.90 28.76 19.58
N SER A 1036 -4.89 28.20 18.93
CA SER A 1036 -4.93 27.61 17.59
C SER A 1036 -4.47 26.16 17.69
N ILE A 1037 -4.75 25.34 16.68
CA ILE A 1037 -4.36 23.92 16.72
C ILE A 1037 -2.84 23.84 16.47
N PRO A 1038 -2.03 23.35 17.41
CA PRO A 1038 -0.59 23.22 17.19
C PRO A 1038 -0.32 22.17 16.11
N ALA A 1039 0.40 22.55 15.05
CA ALA A 1039 0.74 21.65 13.95
C ALA A 1039 2.01 22.17 13.26
N GLU A 1040 3.17 21.81 13.80
CA GLU A 1040 4.46 22.28 13.27
C GLU A 1040 4.62 21.95 11.78
N ASP A 1041 5.19 22.86 11.01
CA ASP A 1041 5.39 22.71 9.57
C ASP A 1041 4.11 22.41 8.77
N CYS A 1042 2.92 22.83 9.22
CA CYS A 1042 1.69 22.70 8.42
C CYS A 1042 1.81 23.49 7.10
N GLN A 1043 1.48 22.87 5.97
CA GLN A 1043 1.60 23.50 4.64
C GLN A 1043 0.36 23.32 3.78
N VAL A 1044 -0.34 22.19 3.93
CA VAL A 1044 -1.49 21.81 3.09
C VAL A 1044 -2.66 21.46 3.99
N LEU A 1045 -3.87 21.94 3.67
CA LEU A 1045 -5.11 21.57 4.36
C LEU A 1045 -6.11 20.96 3.39
N MET A 1046 -6.76 19.86 3.77
CA MET A 1046 -7.73 19.21 2.89
C MET A 1046 -9.03 18.93 3.64
N ASP A 1047 -10.12 19.48 3.11
CA ASP A 1047 -11.48 19.02 3.32
C ASP A 1047 -12.00 18.22 2.11
N TYR A 1048 -13.20 17.64 2.19
CA TYR A 1048 -13.74 16.80 1.13
C TYR A 1048 -14.04 17.57 -0.15
N PHE A 1049 -14.51 18.83 -0.08
CA PHE A 1049 -14.95 19.62 -1.24
C PHE A 1049 -13.89 20.60 -1.74
N ARG A 1050 -12.63 20.45 -1.29
CA ARG A 1050 -11.49 21.17 -1.85
C ARG A 1050 -11.45 21.03 -3.38
N GLN A 1051 -11.12 22.14 -4.05
CA GLN A 1051 -10.90 22.19 -5.49
C GLN A 1051 -9.43 22.02 -5.84
#